data_AF-A0A1V9Y8R9-F1
#
_entry.id   AF-A0A1V9Y8R9-F1
#
_cell.length_a   1.000
_cell.length_b   1.000
_cell.length_c   1.000
_cell.angle_alpha   90.00
_cell.angle_beta   90.00
_cell.angle_gamma   90.00
#
_symmetry.space_group_name_H-M   'P 1'
#
loop_
_entity.id
_entity.type
_entity.pdbx_description
1 polymer ?
#
loop_
_entity_poly.entity_id
_entity_poly.type
_entity_poly.pdbx_seq_one_letter_code
_entity_poly.pdbx_strand_id
1 'polypeptide(L)'
;MSLLRESNRFAYQNTTPLEVYIKNNTISTPIDPNFALFTVEIGPFGSVDLIHVPPPSSLLKLTQQILEILSVVLATNGTQSQNAFRSLPVVSSMMPVPMTLRPHLVSGGSFLCSKMPAPLHAAHGMLLFFASEASCSLEISEMLLLEPHQAFFASFASEMTTEQIPIACSGDTASLLDCINLFQSILNFTTTFVPQTALPELHQEVVRDVASIQMMQYIINQTTNSREIFHQPLLHESDPAVTLFGWIYLYDWAMGIREVVQINGDNSELKVISTFSIPTTFTVDAMEVPKSFSGYCRALCQYVSFVLAMIAIIACMYSMFNQFTTEGYNLFETNRVGGLVWIGRPLLLVRSLTALAILSTATLELQLIGNTTVLASTHSGKSTFAILLTKLLAAGEVTWLIYIIQDLAMVFTRETTTSYGPISSVLTWLVSFCLSVASPVTHKASINRQCSIDIMDYQVVCSTGTLVIGSIDRFLTLVALSVGISFVCYLYHHYRYIPKRVEHPSCLLSSEWVYNELYYIDYASAALTGIITIPRRQKLYIFDIKIWRFFVIDCNEHPSHSSEKSIAINSIASGRPVDPNKTTRKHYSYALDIVPRKILLNDLTSISDAIKEIWLMDPAYAISIFTQYCWVDFDHRWEMDHAYQRQLRCYKRYLPNGVVYVESFLRNIEWDSWYYSNHPNFIKAIVQTSDGQVWLSSLPNAFKSIDSEMNYWMAKGVLNYVLQWNNRVQTGLSESIDLINVFGAKQPLTTYHISYSSRVATWTTFGLYWAYPDDLWAASVMNGSLVRNATNDVALQRLSTSSDIIYVVTTFDSLLLRAVRANITLYSQYQLLTTLTLDPVLKSWTELNYNYYGGSTLCNARAATTFVQASYSFDDVCGQPKPLQITTNPQSALFAYSRLRVVGASPIDSYGLCSTTRAECTVMMHQLDKIYNGLISNTTLPGLITTHQM
;
A
#
# COMPACT_ATOMS: atom_id res chain seq x y z
N MET A 1 -43.59 0.22 -14.25
CA MET A 1 -43.20 1.26 -13.27
C MET A 1 -42.14 2.14 -13.90
N SER A 2 -42.12 3.42 -13.58
CA SER A 2 -41.18 4.43 -14.08
C SER A 2 -40.51 5.13 -12.90
N LEU A 3 -39.24 5.50 -13.02
CA LEU A 3 -38.56 6.38 -12.05
C LEU A 3 -38.72 7.87 -12.39
N LEU A 4 -39.37 8.19 -13.52
CA LEU A 4 -39.70 9.58 -13.88
C LEU A 4 -40.89 10.08 -13.06
N ARG A 5 -40.73 11.24 -12.41
CA ARG A 5 -41.79 11.86 -11.61
C ARG A 5 -43.00 12.27 -12.42
N GLU A 6 -42.82 12.65 -13.70
CA GLU A 6 -43.91 13.07 -14.58
C GLU A 6 -44.72 11.88 -15.12
N SER A 7 -44.25 10.64 -14.91
CA SER A 7 -44.95 9.44 -15.38
C SER A 7 -46.15 9.10 -14.50
N ASN A 8 -47.27 8.74 -15.15
CA ASN A 8 -48.45 8.17 -14.48
C ASN A 8 -48.22 6.80 -13.81
N ARG A 9 -47.00 6.24 -13.89
CA ARG A 9 -46.57 5.00 -13.24
C ARG A 9 -45.32 5.20 -12.39
N PHE A 10 -45.16 6.40 -11.81
CA PHE A 10 -44.03 6.73 -10.94
C PHE A 10 -43.96 5.79 -9.73
N ALA A 11 -42.78 5.17 -9.51
CA ALA A 11 -42.61 4.10 -8.52
C ALA A 11 -42.91 4.54 -7.08
N TYR A 12 -42.63 5.81 -6.74
CA TYR A 12 -42.81 6.38 -5.41
C TYR A 12 -44.05 7.30 -5.31
N GLN A 13 -45.02 7.16 -6.22
CA GLN A 13 -46.23 8.00 -6.21
C GLN A 13 -47.11 7.77 -4.96
N ASN A 14 -47.22 6.52 -4.52
CA ASN A 14 -48.05 6.10 -3.38
C ASN A 14 -47.24 5.40 -2.27
N THR A 15 -45.90 5.42 -2.33
CA THR A 15 -45.02 4.76 -1.36
C THR A 15 -43.76 5.57 -1.17
N THR A 16 -43.15 5.51 0.02
CA THR A 16 -41.89 6.20 0.31
C THR A 16 -40.70 5.24 0.22
N PRO A 17 -39.46 5.71 -0.03
CA PRO A 17 -38.28 4.85 0.01
C PRO A 17 -38.16 4.04 1.31
N LEU A 18 -38.44 4.67 2.46
CA LEU A 18 -38.48 4.00 3.76
C LEU A 18 -39.44 2.80 3.80
N GLU A 19 -40.63 2.91 3.22
CA GLU A 19 -41.57 1.78 3.14
C GLU A 19 -41.03 0.64 2.26
N VAL A 20 -40.29 0.97 1.20
CA VAL A 20 -39.63 -0.04 0.36
C VAL A 20 -38.49 -0.71 1.14
N TYR A 21 -37.72 0.04 1.91
CA TYR A 21 -36.63 -0.50 2.76
C TYR A 21 -37.18 -1.46 3.82
N ILE A 22 -38.33 -1.11 4.41
CA ILE A 22 -39.06 -1.97 5.33
C ILE A 22 -39.52 -3.26 4.65
N LYS A 23 -40.11 -3.15 3.45
CA LYS A 23 -40.57 -4.32 2.68
C LYS A 23 -39.43 -5.26 2.30
N ASN A 24 -38.24 -4.73 2.01
CA ASN A 24 -37.06 -5.52 1.66
C ASN A 24 -36.27 -6.02 2.90
N ASN A 25 -36.77 -5.82 4.12
CA ASN A 25 -36.06 -6.11 5.38
C ASN A 25 -34.71 -5.39 5.53
N THR A 26 -34.51 -4.31 4.77
CA THR A 26 -33.34 -3.45 4.83
C THR A 26 -33.36 -2.58 6.10
N ILE A 27 -34.55 -2.13 6.50
CA ILE A 27 -34.82 -1.50 7.80
C ILE A 27 -35.89 -2.31 8.53
N SER A 28 -35.63 -2.68 9.79
CA SER A 28 -36.60 -3.44 10.60
C SER A 28 -37.74 -2.55 11.11
N THR A 29 -38.91 -3.15 11.29
CA THR A 29 -40.05 -2.54 12.00
C THR A 29 -40.32 -3.26 13.33
N PRO A 30 -40.55 -2.54 14.45
CA PRO A 30 -40.61 -1.08 14.57
C PRO A 30 -39.25 -0.41 14.32
N ILE A 31 -39.27 0.82 13.78
CA ILE A 31 -38.05 1.59 13.52
C ILE A 31 -37.36 1.88 14.86
N ASP A 32 -36.06 1.63 14.93
CA ASP A 32 -35.30 1.90 16.15
C ASP A 32 -35.36 3.38 16.53
N PRO A 33 -35.44 3.73 17.83
CA PRO A 33 -35.53 5.10 18.32
C PRO A 33 -34.48 6.09 17.77
N ASN A 34 -33.22 5.67 17.57
CA ASN A 34 -32.19 6.56 17.02
C ASN A 34 -32.47 6.92 15.55
N PHE A 35 -32.94 5.94 14.77
CA PHE A 35 -33.34 6.13 13.38
C PHE A 35 -34.63 6.92 13.26
N ALA A 36 -35.61 6.68 14.14
CA ALA A 36 -36.82 7.48 14.21
C ALA A 36 -36.49 8.97 14.49
N LEU A 37 -35.61 9.24 15.46
CA LEU A 37 -35.15 10.59 15.74
C LEU A 37 -34.39 11.22 14.56
N PHE A 38 -33.50 10.45 13.92
CA PHE A 38 -32.78 10.91 12.73
C PHE A 38 -33.73 11.31 11.59
N THR A 39 -34.80 10.54 11.35
CA THR A 39 -35.78 10.88 10.30
C THR A 39 -36.54 12.17 10.56
N VAL A 40 -36.72 12.53 11.83
CA VAL A 40 -37.42 13.75 12.24
C VAL A 40 -36.48 14.96 12.20
N GLU A 41 -35.27 14.84 12.74
CA GLU A 41 -34.34 15.97 12.88
C GLU A 41 -33.55 16.27 11.59
N ILE A 42 -33.15 15.23 10.84
CA ILE A 42 -32.31 15.37 9.65
C ILE A 42 -33.15 15.27 8.37
N GLY A 43 -33.81 14.14 8.18
CA GLY A 43 -34.64 13.90 7.00
C GLY A 43 -34.95 12.43 6.77
N PRO A 44 -35.94 12.12 5.92
CA PRO A 44 -36.37 10.76 5.65
C PRO A 44 -35.29 9.93 4.94
N PHE A 45 -35.22 8.65 5.29
CA PHE A 45 -34.36 7.67 4.62
C PHE A 45 -34.69 7.56 3.12
N GLY A 46 -33.65 7.46 2.28
CA GLY A 46 -33.75 7.52 0.82
C GLY A 46 -33.83 8.93 0.23
N SER A 47 -33.67 9.97 1.07
CA SER A 47 -33.67 11.39 0.68
C SER A 47 -32.46 12.14 1.28
N VAL A 48 -31.45 11.43 1.79
CA VAL A 48 -30.30 12.06 2.47
C VAL A 48 -29.05 11.94 1.60
N ASP A 49 -28.39 13.07 1.36
CA ASP A 49 -27.18 13.14 0.54
C ASP A 49 -25.93 13.24 1.42
N LEU A 50 -24.92 12.40 1.15
CA LEU A 50 -23.64 12.41 1.86
C LEU A 50 -22.54 12.94 0.95
N ILE A 51 -21.82 13.96 1.42
CA ILE A 51 -20.72 14.60 0.69
C ILE A 51 -19.46 14.56 1.55
N HIS A 52 -18.36 14.08 0.99
CA HIS A 52 -17.08 14.14 1.68
C HIS A 52 -16.58 15.59 1.74
N VAL A 53 -16.07 16.02 2.88
CA VAL A 53 -15.50 17.37 3.06
C VAL A 53 -13.97 17.26 3.15
N PRO A 54 -13.21 17.89 2.24
CA PRO A 54 -11.75 17.88 2.31
C PRO A 54 -11.24 18.80 3.42
N PRO A 55 -10.09 18.49 4.06
CA PRO A 55 -9.44 19.43 4.97
C PRO A 55 -9.15 20.76 4.27
N PRO A 56 -9.43 21.92 4.89
CA PRO A 56 -9.19 23.22 4.27
C PRO A 56 -7.68 23.46 4.09
N SER A 57 -7.32 24.24 3.06
CA SER A 57 -5.91 24.49 2.75
C SER A 57 -5.17 25.22 3.88
N SER A 58 -5.89 26.03 4.67
CA SER A 58 -5.36 26.72 5.86
C SER A 58 -4.87 25.72 6.91
N LEU A 59 -5.67 24.68 7.20
CA LEU A 59 -5.33 23.62 8.15
C LEU A 59 -4.12 22.81 7.66
N LEU A 60 -4.10 22.43 6.38
CA LEU A 60 -2.97 21.68 5.79
C LEU A 60 -1.66 22.47 5.87
N LYS A 61 -1.70 23.79 5.57
CA LYS A 61 -0.53 24.67 5.69
C LYS A 61 -0.08 24.82 7.14
N LEU A 62 -1.00 24.96 8.09
CA LEU A 62 -0.69 25.04 9.51
C LEU A 62 -0.02 23.75 10.01
N THR A 63 -0.57 22.58 9.67
CA THR A 63 0.01 21.27 9.98
C THR A 63 1.40 21.12 9.38
N GLN A 64 1.58 21.50 8.11
CA GLN A 64 2.90 21.48 7.46
C GLN A 64 3.92 22.35 8.20
N GLN A 65 3.57 23.60 8.51
CA GLN A 65 4.48 24.54 9.19
C GLN A 65 4.90 24.03 10.58
N ILE A 66 3.96 23.52 11.39
CA ILE A 66 4.26 23.03 12.75
C ILE A 66 5.14 21.78 12.70
N LEU A 67 4.86 20.84 11.79
CA LEU A 67 5.68 19.63 11.63
C LEU A 67 7.06 19.92 11.04
N GLU A 68 7.19 20.94 10.18
CA GLU A 68 8.47 21.42 9.67
C GLU A 68 9.32 22.03 10.79
N ILE A 69 8.72 22.86 11.64
CA ILE A 69 9.38 23.40 12.85
C ILE A 69 9.90 22.26 13.73
N LEU A 70 9.05 21.26 14.02
CA LEU A 70 9.46 20.09 14.80
C LEU A 70 10.64 19.34 14.14
N SER A 71 10.56 19.14 12.83
CA SER A 71 11.60 18.45 12.06
C SER A 71 12.94 19.19 12.09
N VAL A 72 12.91 20.53 11.96
CA VAL A 72 14.09 21.39 12.07
C VAL A 72 14.69 21.30 13.47
N VAL A 73 13.87 21.40 14.52
CA VAL A 73 14.32 21.32 15.93
C VAL A 73 14.97 19.98 16.25
N LEU A 74 14.42 18.88 15.71
CA LEU A 74 15.00 17.54 15.87
C LEU A 74 16.28 17.33 15.05
N ALA A 75 16.49 18.10 13.98
CA ALA A 75 17.68 18.04 13.15
C ALA A 75 18.84 18.92 13.67
N THR A 76 18.56 20.12 14.18
CA THR A 76 19.58 21.12 14.54
C THR A 76 20.14 20.95 15.95
N ASN A 77 19.32 20.54 16.93
CA ASN A 77 19.70 20.51 18.35
C ASN A 77 20.33 19.17 18.81
N GLY A 78 20.85 18.38 17.87
CA GLY A 78 21.57 17.14 18.14
C GLY A 78 20.72 16.04 18.78
N THR A 79 21.36 15.13 19.53
CA THR A 79 20.70 13.97 20.16
C THR A 79 19.85 14.33 21.39
N GLN A 80 20.04 15.51 21.98
CA GLN A 80 19.33 15.94 23.18
C GLN A 80 17.85 16.18 22.91
N SER A 81 17.50 16.96 21.87
CA SER A 81 16.09 17.19 21.49
C SER A 81 15.42 15.88 21.07
N GLN A 82 16.12 15.01 20.34
CA GLN A 82 15.61 13.70 19.92
C GLN A 82 15.32 12.78 21.11
N ASN A 83 16.21 12.73 22.10
CA ASN A 83 16.01 11.92 23.31
C ASN A 83 14.89 12.48 24.17
N ALA A 84 14.82 13.81 24.34
CA ALA A 84 13.74 14.47 25.09
C ALA A 84 12.37 14.20 24.45
N PHE A 85 12.25 14.35 23.13
CA PHE A 85 11.01 14.09 22.39
C PHE A 85 10.59 12.61 22.47
N ARG A 86 11.55 11.68 22.42
CA ARG A 86 11.27 10.23 22.58
C ARG A 86 10.88 9.84 23.99
N SER A 87 11.37 10.58 24.98
CA SER A 87 11.05 10.34 26.39
C SER A 87 9.69 10.89 26.81
N LEU A 88 8.96 11.56 25.89
CA LEU A 88 7.59 12.00 26.15
C LEU A 88 6.73 10.79 26.55
N PRO A 89 5.88 10.93 27.59
CA PRO A 89 5.08 9.81 28.07
C PRO A 89 4.07 9.40 26.99
N VAL A 90 4.07 8.12 26.63
CA VAL A 90 3.11 7.60 25.64
C VAL A 90 1.80 7.31 26.37
N VAL A 91 0.76 8.11 26.07
CA VAL A 91 -0.59 7.85 26.58
C VAL A 91 -1.25 6.84 25.64
N SER A 92 -1.58 5.65 26.17
CA SER A 92 -2.09 4.54 25.36
C SER A 92 -3.44 4.81 24.70
N SER A 93 -4.28 5.64 25.32
CA SER A 93 -5.59 6.04 24.80
C SER A 93 -6.15 7.20 25.65
N MET A 94 -6.76 8.20 25.01
CA MET A 94 -7.56 9.23 25.69
C MET A 94 -9.03 9.09 25.32
N MET A 95 -9.93 9.39 26.25
CA MET A 95 -11.38 9.36 26.06
C MET A 95 -11.94 10.76 26.34
N PRO A 96 -11.83 11.69 25.37
CA PRO A 96 -12.31 13.05 25.56
C PRO A 96 -13.85 13.07 25.60
N VAL A 97 -14.42 13.83 26.52
CA VAL A 97 -15.86 14.04 26.64
C VAL A 97 -16.14 15.54 26.82
N PRO A 98 -16.98 16.16 25.98
CA PRO A 98 -17.44 17.52 26.19
C PRO A 98 -18.09 17.74 27.56
N MET A 99 -17.81 18.87 28.19
CA MET A 99 -18.33 19.17 29.54
C MET A 99 -19.86 19.28 29.54
N THR A 100 -20.43 19.79 28.45
CA THR A 100 -21.89 19.89 28.22
C THR A 100 -22.56 18.54 28.03
N LEU A 101 -21.83 17.54 27.51
CA LEU A 101 -22.33 16.19 27.27
C LEU A 101 -22.26 15.32 28.54
N ARG A 102 -21.30 15.58 29.43
CA ARG A 102 -21.01 14.80 30.65
C ARG A 102 -22.22 14.38 31.50
N PRO A 103 -23.27 15.21 31.73
CA PRO A 103 -24.42 14.81 32.55
C PRO A 103 -25.45 13.92 31.82
N HIS A 104 -25.32 13.71 30.51
CA HIS A 104 -26.30 12.96 29.71
C HIS A 104 -25.93 11.47 29.58
N LEU A 105 -26.90 10.64 29.17
CA LEU A 105 -26.62 9.27 28.73
C LEU A 105 -26.42 9.26 27.21
N VAL A 106 -25.37 8.61 26.74
CA VAL A 106 -25.11 8.37 25.30
C VAL A 106 -25.71 7.04 24.87
N SER A 107 -26.38 7.03 23.72
CA SER A 107 -27.13 5.89 23.17
C SER A 107 -26.76 5.55 21.72
N GLY A 108 -25.77 6.24 21.14
CA GLY A 108 -25.11 5.93 19.87
C GLY A 108 -24.22 7.09 19.42
N GLY A 109 -23.14 6.82 18.70
CA GLY A 109 -22.27 7.86 18.13
C GLY A 109 -22.25 7.93 16.60
N SER A 110 -22.86 6.95 15.93
CA SER A 110 -22.92 6.87 14.47
C SER A 110 -24.34 7.06 13.96
N PHE A 111 -24.55 8.03 13.07
CA PHE A 111 -25.83 8.23 12.37
C PHE A 111 -26.20 7.08 11.42
N LEU A 112 -25.25 6.19 11.12
CA LEU A 112 -25.44 5.02 10.28
C LEU A 112 -26.02 3.82 11.04
N CYS A 113 -26.18 3.93 12.36
CA CYS A 113 -26.51 2.79 13.22
C CYS A 113 -27.83 2.94 13.96
N SER A 114 -28.72 1.96 13.76
CA SER A 114 -30.04 1.89 14.39
C SER A 114 -30.00 1.26 15.77
N LYS A 115 -29.13 0.25 15.94
CA LYS A 115 -29.08 -0.62 17.10
C LYS A 115 -28.35 0.04 18.26
N MET A 116 -29.04 0.06 19.41
CA MET A 116 -28.53 0.64 20.64
C MET A 116 -27.79 -0.42 21.47
N PRO A 117 -26.53 -0.20 21.87
CA PRO A 117 -26.03 -0.76 23.12
C PRO A 117 -26.79 -0.17 24.31
N ALA A 118 -26.63 -0.74 25.51
CA ALA A 118 -27.27 -0.17 26.70
C ALA A 118 -26.81 1.30 26.86
N PRO A 119 -27.70 2.28 27.14
CA PRO A 119 -27.28 3.66 27.28
C PRO A 119 -26.19 3.79 28.36
N LEU A 120 -25.07 4.39 28.00
CA LEU A 120 -23.92 4.59 28.88
C LEU A 120 -23.92 6.02 29.39
N HIS A 121 -23.48 6.23 30.63
CA HIS A 121 -23.29 7.59 31.12
C HIS A 121 -22.10 8.25 30.41
N ALA A 122 -22.30 9.45 29.82
CA ALA A 122 -21.26 10.14 29.04
C ALA A 122 -19.97 10.38 29.82
N ALA A 123 -20.04 10.44 31.15
CA ALA A 123 -18.89 10.47 32.05
C ALA A 123 -17.90 9.29 31.90
N HIS A 124 -18.27 8.21 31.22
CA HIS A 124 -17.39 7.07 30.90
C HIS A 124 -16.87 7.08 29.45
N GLY A 125 -17.15 8.14 28.69
CA GLY A 125 -16.76 8.28 27.29
C GLY A 125 -17.95 8.54 26.36
N MET A 126 -17.65 9.08 25.19
CA MET A 126 -18.58 9.12 24.06
C MET A 126 -18.61 7.75 23.37
N LEU A 127 -19.68 7.42 22.66
CA LEU A 127 -19.73 6.22 21.81
C LEU A 127 -19.07 6.50 20.46
N LEU A 128 -18.53 5.44 19.84
CA LEU A 128 -17.82 5.49 18.56
C LEU A 128 -18.56 6.34 17.52
N PHE A 129 -17.85 7.28 16.90
CA PHE A 129 -18.38 8.06 15.78
C PHE A 129 -18.66 7.17 14.56
N PHE A 130 -19.27 7.74 13.52
CA PHE A 130 -19.44 7.00 12.28
C PHE A 130 -18.08 6.59 11.68
N ALA A 131 -18.05 5.46 10.99
CA ALA A 131 -16.90 5.01 10.23
C ALA A 131 -17.38 4.32 8.96
N SER A 132 -16.53 4.30 7.94
CA SER A 132 -16.75 3.47 6.76
C SER A 132 -16.76 1.97 7.12
N GLU A 133 -16.02 1.58 8.17
CA GLU A 133 -15.80 0.18 8.53
C GLU A 133 -16.54 -0.33 9.78
N ALA A 134 -17.17 0.57 10.53
CA ALA A 134 -17.72 0.25 11.84
C ALA A 134 -19.00 -0.58 11.73
N SER A 135 -19.11 -1.59 12.59
CA SER A 135 -20.33 -2.38 12.74
C SER A 135 -21.24 -1.80 13.83
N CYS A 136 -22.54 -1.73 13.56
CA CYS A 136 -23.51 -1.11 14.45
C CYS A 136 -23.88 -1.91 15.71
N SER A 137 -23.22 -3.04 15.98
CA SER A 137 -23.54 -3.95 17.08
C SER A 137 -22.57 -3.90 18.26
N LEU A 138 -21.61 -2.95 18.27
CA LEU A 138 -20.55 -2.90 19.28
C LEU A 138 -20.70 -1.67 20.20
N GLU A 139 -20.65 -1.91 21.52
CA GLU A 139 -20.60 -0.87 22.56
C GLU A 139 -19.15 -0.44 22.80
N ILE A 140 -18.61 0.40 21.91
CA ILE A 140 -17.22 0.87 21.99
C ILE A 140 -17.21 2.38 22.21
N SER A 141 -16.43 2.84 23.18
CA SER A 141 -16.18 4.25 23.40
C SER A 141 -15.26 4.84 22.33
N GLU A 142 -15.53 6.07 21.92
CA GLU A 142 -14.63 6.85 21.07
C GLU A 142 -13.32 7.11 21.82
N MET A 143 -12.19 6.82 21.18
CA MET A 143 -10.85 6.97 21.75
C MET A 143 -9.93 7.72 20.79
N LEU A 144 -9.01 8.47 21.37
CA LEU A 144 -7.87 9.06 20.67
C LEU A 144 -6.62 8.23 20.97
N LEU A 145 -6.00 7.67 19.92
CA LEU A 145 -4.72 6.97 19.99
C LEU A 145 -3.61 7.98 19.70
N LEU A 146 -3.08 8.61 20.74
CA LEU A 146 -2.26 9.80 20.60
C LEU A 146 -0.77 9.46 20.39
N GLU A 147 -0.22 9.94 19.28
CA GLU A 147 1.20 9.97 18.99
C GLU A 147 1.86 11.27 19.47
N PRO A 148 3.17 11.26 19.82
CA PRO A 148 3.86 12.46 20.30
C PRO A 148 3.79 13.67 19.35
N HIS A 149 3.74 13.40 18.05
CA HIS A 149 3.66 14.44 17.02
C HIS A 149 2.27 15.11 16.99
N GLN A 150 1.19 14.35 17.20
CA GLN A 150 -0.19 14.85 17.33
C GLN A 150 -0.32 15.73 18.57
N ALA A 151 0.22 15.25 19.69
CA ALA A 151 0.20 15.97 20.96
C ALA A 151 0.99 17.29 20.87
N PHE A 152 2.15 17.28 20.20
CA PHE A 152 2.93 18.49 19.94
C PHE A 152 2.15 19.49 19.08
N PHE A 153 1.53 19.03 17.99
CA PHE A 153 0.70 19.88 17.14
C PHE A 153 -0.45 20.52 17.93
N ALA A 154 -1.20 19.71 18.68
CA ALA A 154 -2.35 20.20 19.44
C ALA A 154 -1.93 21.21 20.51
N SER A 155 -0.83 20.96 21.23
CA SER A 155 -0.30 21.90 22.23
C SER A 155 0.12 23.25 21.63
N PHE A 156 0.70 23.22 20.42
CA PHE A 156 1.16 24.43 19.73
C PHE A 156 -0.01 25.21 19.12
N ALA A 157 -0.96 24.50 18.49
CA ALA A 157 -2.15 25.09 17.86
C ALA A 157 -3.14 25.65 18.89
N SER A 158 -3.25 25.06 20.08
CA SER A 158 -4.14 25.54 21.13
C SER A 158 -3.54 26.67 21.99
N GLU A 159 -2.34 27.17 21.68
CA GLU A 159 -1.61 28.17 22.49
C GLU A 159 -1.51 27.78 23.97
N MET A 160 -1.26 26.50 24.26
CA MET A 160 -1.43 25.95 25.61
C MET A 160 -0.48 26.59 26.63
N THR A 161 -1.05 27.06 27.75
CA THR A 161 -0.29 27.55 28.92
C THR A 161 -0.35 26.57 30.09
N THR A 162 0.60 26.65 31.02
CA THR A 162 0.67 25.77 32.20
C THR A 162 -0.62 25.77 33.06
N GLU A 163 -1.32 26.90 33.11
CA GLU A 163 -2.56 27.06 33.89
C GLU A 163 -3.78 26.41 33.20
N GLN A 164 -3.78 26.33 31.87
CA GLN A 164 -4.88 25.77 31.09
C GLN A 164 -4.85 24.24 31.01
N ILE A 165 -3.67 23.62 31.15
CA ILE A 165 -3.49 22.16 31.01
C ILE A 165 -4.46 21.35 31.89
N PRO A 166 -4.60 21.60 33.22
CA PRO A 166 -5.49 20.81 34.06
C PRO A 166 -6.97 20.96 33.67
N ILE A 167 -7.36 22.15 33.20
CA ILE A 167 -8.73 22.43 32.75
C ILE A 167 -9.00 21.69 31.45
N ALA A 168 -8.08 21.75 30.49
CA ALA A 168 -8.21 21.06 29.21
C ALA A 168 -8.24 19.53 29.38
N CYS A 169 -7.35 18.99 30.22
CA CYS A 169 -7.30 17.56 30.52
C CYS A 169 -8.50 17.07 31.37
N SER A 170 -9.31 17.95 31.97
CA SER A 170 -10.50 17.55 32.74
C SER A 170 -11.58 16.85 31.91
N GLY A 171 -11.51 16.99 30.58
CA GLY A 171 -12.37 16.29 29.62
C GLY A 171 -11.93 14.85 29.33
N ASP A 172 -10.70 14.44 29.68
CA ASP A 172 -10.28 13.06 29.51
C ASP A 172 -10.81 12.18 30.64
N THR A 173 -11.63 11.19 30.29
CA THR A 173 -12.18 10.22 31.25
C THR A 173 -11.32 8.97 31.39
N ALA A 174 -10.29 8.79 30.56
CA ALA A 174 -9.38 7.65 30.63
C ALA A 174 -8.32 7.85 31.73
N SER A 175 -7.50 8.90 31.65
CA SER A 175 -6.48 9.20 32.67
C SER A 175 -6.10 10.69 32.71
N LEU A 176 -6.74 11.42 33.63
CA LEU A 176 -6.45 12.84 33.89
C LEU A 176 -4.96 13.11 34.15
N LEU A 177 -4.30 12.26 34.95
CA LEU A 177 -2.91 12.47 35.35
C LEU A 177 -1.95 12.26 34.19
N ASP A 178 -2.19 11.26 33.34
CA ASP A 178 -1.33 10.98 32.19
C ASP A 178 -1.47 12.08 31.13
N CYS A 179 -2.69 12.61 30.91
CA CYS A 179 -2.91 13.78 30.06
C CYS A 179 -2.11 14.99 30.57
N ILE A 180 -2.20 15.32 31.86
CA ILE A 180 -1.49 16.46 32.45
C ILE A 180 0.03 16.28 32.30
N ASN A 181 0.56 15.10 32.62
CA ASN A 181 1.99 14.80 32.54
C ASN A 181 2.52 14.92 31.10
N LEU A 182 1.74 14.46 30.11
CA LEU A 182 2.11 14.57 28.70
C LEU A 182 2.20 16.02 28.25
N PHE A 183 1.14 16.80 28.42
CA PHE A 183 1.11 18.18 27.94
C PHE A 183 2.08 19.09 28.71
N GLN A 184 2.35 18.83 29.99
CA GLN A 184 3.42 19.50 30.73
C GLN A 184 4.81 19.17 30.16
N SER A 185 5.06 17.90 29.84
CA SER A 185 6.33 17.47 29.24
C SER A 185 6.54 18.07 27.84
N ILE A 186 5.47 18.19 27.05
CA ILE A 186 5.49 18.84 25.73
C ILE A 186 5.73 20.35 25.86
N LEU A 187 5.09 21.01 26.83
CA LEU A 187 5.29 22.44 27.07
C LEU A 187 6.75 22.72 27.49
N ASN A 188 7.32 21.88 28.36
CA ASN A 188 8.74 21.95 28.74
C ASN A 188 9.67 21.71 27.55
N PHE A 189 9.36 20.75 26.68
CA PHE A 189 10.11 20.51 25.45
C PHE A 189 10.06 21.73 24.52
N THR A 190 8.87 22.30 24.33
CA THR A 190 8.62 23.44 23.44
C THR A 190 9.38 24.67 23.93
N THR A 191 9.29 25.01 25.21
CA THR A 191 9.99 26.17 25.81
C THR A 191 11.51 26.03 25.79
N THR A 192 12.04 24.80 25.78
CA THR A 192 13.48 24.53 25.78
C THR A 192 14.09 24.57 24.37
N PHE A 193 13.41 23.98 23.38
CA PHE A 193 14.02 23.70 22.07
C PHE A 193 13.42 24.46 20.89
N VAL A 194 12.19 25.00 21.03
CA VAL A 194 11.51 25.71 19.94
C VAL A 194 11.78 27.22 20.09
N PRO A 195 12.30 27.90 19.05
CA PRO A 195 12.44 29.35 19.08
C PRO A 195 11.09 30.03 19.31
N GLN A 196 11.04 31.14 20.04
CA GLN A 196 9.85 32.00 20.16
C GLN A 196 9.59 32.73 18.82
N THR A 197 9.30 31.98 17.77
CA THR A 197 8.72 32.52 16.54
C THR A 197 7.21 32.64 16.73
N ALA A 198 6.64 33.72 16.21
CA ALA A 198 5.22 34.00 16.27
C ALA A 198 4.39 32.81 15.77
N LEU A 199 3.26 32.55 16.43
CA LEU A 199 2.23 31.66 15.91
C LEU A 199 1.89 32.08 14.46
N PRO A 200 1.62 31.14 13.56
CA PRO A 200 1.28 31.48 12.18
C PRO A 200 0.06 32.41 12.12
N GLU A 201 0.12 33.46 11.29
CA GLU A 201 -1.03 34.31 10.92
C GLU A 201 -2.28 33.48 10.52
N LEU A 202 -2.06 32.23 10.10
CA LEU A 202 -3.05 31.23 9.71
C LEU A 202 -3.96 30.72 10.84
N HIS A 203 -3.63 30.90 12.14
CA HIS A 203 -4.44 30.32 13.23
C HIS A 203 -5.92 30.77 13.17
N GLN A 204 -6.17 32.08 13.04
CA GLN A 204 -7.53 32.62 12.95
C GLN A 204 -8.27 32.19 11.67
N GLU A 205 -7.54 32.02 10.57
CA GLU A 205 -8.08 31.51 9.31
C GLU A 205 -8.54 30.06 9.48
N VAL A 206 -7.71 29.21 10.11
CA VAL A 206 -8.06 27.81 10.40
C VAL A 206 -9.28 27.71 11.31
N VAL A 207 -9.32 28.46 12.42
CA VAL A 207 -10.47 28.45 13.34
C VAL A 207 -11.77 28.83 12.61
N ARG A 208 -11.73 29.80 11.70
CA ARG A 208 -12.88 30.19 10.88
C ARG A 208 -13.30 29.09 9.91
N ASP A 209 -12.35 28.48 9.20
CA ASP A 209 -12.62 27.46 8.19
C ASP A 209 -13.18 26.17 8.78
N VAL A 210 -12.74 25.81 9.99
CA VAL A 210 -13.18 24.59 10.69
C VAL A 210 -14.37 24.80 11.62
N ALA A 211 -14.88 26.03 11.76
CA ALA A 211 -15.98 26.36 12.67
C ALA A 211 -17.28 25.55 12.41
N SER A 212 -17.48 25.11 11.17
CA SER A 212 -18.65 24.30 10.78
C SER A 212 -18.52 22.79 11.08
N ILE A 213 -17.34 22.32 11.51
CA ILE A 213 -17.07 20.90 11.74
C ILE A 213 -17.44 20.52 13.18
N GLN A 214 -18.23 19.47 13.32
CA GLN A 214 -18.87 19.10 14.58
C GLN A 214 -18.64 17.63 14.93
N MET A 215 -18.79 17.31 16.20
CA MET A 215 -19.00 15.94 16.70
C MET A 215 -20.47 15.70 16.99
N MET A 216 -20.93 14.45 16.93
CA MET A 216 -22.33 14.06 17.07
C MET A 216 -22.49 12.85 18.00
N GLN A 217 -23.51 12.85 18.86
CA GLN A 217 -23.96 11.72 19.67
C GLN A 217 -25.49 11.70 19.79
N TYR A 218 -26.10 10.51 19.84
CA TYR A 218 -27.48 10.34 20.29
C TYR A 218 -27.52 10.32 21.82
N ILE A 219 -28.26 11.23 22.43
CA ILE A 219 -28.34 11.35 23.88
C ILE A 219 -29.74 11.08 24.42
N ILE A 220 -29.79 10.65 25.68
CA ILE A 220 -31.02 10.58 26.47
C ILE A 220 -30.90 11.59 27.59
N ASN A 221 -31.80 12.57 27.59
CA ASN A 221 -31.90 13.53 28.67
C ASN A 221 -32.51 12.84 29.89
N GLN A 222 -31.75 12.73 30.98
CA GLN A 222 -32.19 12.01 32.18
C GLN A 222 -33.38 12.69 32.87
N THR A 223 -33.55 14.01 32.69
CA THR A 223 -34.63 14.77 33.33
C THR A 223 -35.96 14.62 32.60
N THR A 224 -35.94 14.65 31.26
CA THR A 224 -37.15 14.57 30.43
C THR A 224 -37.40 13.17 29.86
N ASN A 225 -36.42 12.27 29.97
CA ASN A 225 -36.36 10.96 29.32
C ASN A 225 -36.60 11.02 27.80
N SER A 226 -36.32 12.18 27.20
CA SER A 226 -36.42 12.40 25.75
C SER A 226 -35.08 12.12 25.09
N ARG A 227 -35.13 11.71 23.82
CA ARG A 227 -33.97 11.43 23.00
C ARG A 227 -33.71 12.61 22.09
N GLU A 228 -32.46 13.03 22.02
CA GLU A 228 -32.04 14.21 21.25
C GLU A 228 -30.72 13.90 20.52
N ILE A 229 -30.48 14.60 19.40
CA ILE A 229 -29.19 14.56 18.71
C ILE A 229 -28.33 15.67 19.31
N PHE A 230 -27.31 15.29 20.07
CA PHE A 230 -26.29 16.22 20.53
C PHE A 230 -25.27 16.44 19.43
N HIS A 231 -24.96 17.69 19.12
CA HIS A 231 -23.86 18.05 18.25
C HIS A 231 -23.18 19.34 18.73
N GLN A 232 -21.85 19.42 18.58
CA GLN A 232 -21.06 20.57 19.03
C GLN A 232 -19.84 20.78 18.11
N PRO A 233 -19.47 22.04 17.79
CA PRO A 233 -18.22 22.35 17.09
C PRO A 233 -16.98 21.78 17.78
N LEU A 234 -15.99 21.33 17.00
CA LEU A 234 -14.74 20.79 17.53
C LEU A 234 -13.91 21.84 18.30
N LEU A 235 -14.00 23.11 17.92
CA LEU A 235 -13.34 24.23 18.60
C LEU A 235 -14.40 25.14 19.22
N HIS A 236 -14.88 24.79 20.42
CA HIS A 236 -15.92 25.53 21.11
C HIS A 236 -15.35 26.46 22.18
N GLU A 237 -15.55 27.77 22.03
CA GLU A 237 -14.95 28.81 22.89
C GLU A 237 -15.25 28.63 24.38
N SER A 238 -16.44 28.10 24.73
CA SER A 238 -16.84 27.91 26.13
C SER A 238 -16.40 26.58 26.74
N ASP A 239 -15.72 25.71 25.99
CA ASP A 239 -15.26 24.40 26.46
C ASP A 239 -13.77 24.20 26.13
N PRO A 240 -12.86 24.61 27.05
CA PRO A 240 -11.43 24.48 26.85
C PRO A 240 -10.96 23.02 26.71
N ALA A 241 -11.67 22.07 27.31
CA ALA A 241 -11.36 20.65 27.18
C ALA A 241 -11.61 20.18 25.75
N VAL A 242 -12.79 20.49 25.20
CA VAL A 242 -13.12 20.18 23.80
C VAL A 242 -12.17 20.87 22.83
N THR A 243 -11.72 22.09 23.12
CA THR A 243 -10.81 22.83 22.23
C THR A 243 -9.45 22.12 22.05
N LEU A 244 -8.84 21.62 23.13
CA LEU A 244 -7.58 20.86 23.04
C LEU A 244 -7.75 19.58 22.22
N PHE A 245 -8.74 18.76 22.56
CA PHE A 245 -9.00 17.51 21.85
C PHE A 245 -9.48 17.75 20.42
N GLY A 246 -10.17 18.87 20.18
CA GLY A 246 -10.58 19.36 18.87
C GLY A 246 -9.39 19.57 17.94
N TRP A 247 -8.30 20.18 18.42
CA TRP A 247 -7.07 20.30 17.65
C TRP A 247 -6.43 18.94 17.31
N ILE A 248 -6.57 17.93 18.18
CA ILE A 248 -6.13 16.56 17.89
C ILE A 248 -7.01 15.95 16.77
N TYR A 249 -8.34 16.09 16.87
CA TYR A 249 -9.26 15.66 15.83
C TYR A 249 -9.00 16.34 14.46
N LEU A 250 -8.66 17.64 14.47
CA LEU A 250 -8.31 18.39 13.26
C LEU A 250 -6.97 17.92 12.67
N TYR A 251 -5.99 17.59 13.51
CA TYR A 251 -4.75 16.98 13.04
C TYR A 251 -5.02 15.63 12.35
N ASP A 252 -5.82 14.77 12.97
CA ASP A 252 -6.20 13.47 12.41
C ASP A 252 -6.90 13.64 11.06
N TRP A 253 -7.75 14.65 10.91
CA TRP A 253 -8.40 14.98 9.64
C TRP A 253 -7.39 15.47 8.58
N ALA A 254 -6.45 16.34 8.97
CA ALA A 254 -5.40 16.83 8.07
C ALA A 254 -4.50 15.70 7.56
N MET A 255 -4.19 14.72 8.41
CA MET A 255 -3.37 13.55 8.09
C MET A 255 -4.12 12.41 7.40
N GLY A 256 -5.46 12.48 7.33
CA GLY A 256 -6.30 11.41 6.75
C GLY A 256 -6.50 10.20 7.66
N ILE A 257 -6.27 10.34 8.97
CA ILE A 257 -6.63 9.35 10.00
C ILE A 257 -8.14 9.37 10.25
N ARG A 258 -8.76 10.54 10.09
CA ARG A 258 -10.21 10.77 10.15
C ARG A 258 -10.69 11.49 8.90
N GLU A 259 -11.97 11.36 8.59
CA GLU A 259 -12.64 12.09 7.52
C GLU A 259 -13.82 12.88 8.07
N VAL A 260 -14.29 13.86 7.29
CA VAL A 260 -15.51 14.60 7.59
C VAL A 260 -16.51 14.34 6.50
N VAL A 261 -17.75 14.02 6.90
CA VAL A 261 -18.87 13.86 5.98
C VAL A 261 -19.93 14.90 6.32
N GLN A 262 -20.38 15.59 5.26
CA GLN A 262 -21.53 16.48 5.30
C GLN A 262 -22.79 15.68 4.99
N ILE A 263 -23.75 15.72 5.91
CA ILE A 263 -25.07 15.12 5.82
C ILE A 263 -26.04 16.22 5.40
N ASN A 264 -26.62 16.11 4.21
CA ASN A 264 -27.66 17.01 3.74
C ASN A 264 -29.01 16.30 3.78
N GLY A 265 -29.79 16.61 4.82
CA GLY A 265 -31.17 16.16 4.95
C GLY A 265 -32.17 17.17 4.37
N ASP A 266 -33.45 16.85 4.54
CA ASP A 266 -34.55 17.74 4.17
C ASP A 266 -34.77 18.85 5.23
N ASN A 267 -34.48 18.56 6.51
CA ASN A 267 -34.76 19.45 7.64
C ASN A 267 -33.51 20.17 8.13
N SER A 268 -32.35 19.50 8.14
CA SER A 268 -31.10 20.07 8.64
C SER A 268 -29.86 19.55 7.89
N GLU A 269 -28.76 20.26 8.07
CA GLU A 269 -27.44 19.94 7.51
C GLU A 269 -26.42 19.91 8.63
N LEU A 270 -25.61 18.85 8.66
CA LEU A 270 -24.55 18.66 9.66
C LEU A 270 -23.25 18.21 8.99
N LYS A 271 -22.10 18.70 9.48
CA LYS A 271 -20.77 18.22 9.07
C LYS A 271 -20.12 17.54 10.25
N VAL A 272 -20.01 16.22 10.18
CA VAL A 272 -19.58 15.39 11.30
C VAL A 272 -18.25 14.71 11.01
N ILE A 273 -17.39 14.61 12.03
CA ILE A 273 -16.11 13.90 11.94
C ILE A 273 -16.26 12.40 12.22
N SER A 274 -15.51 11.58 11.50
CA SER A 274 -15.51 10.12 11.64
C SER A 274 -14.71 9.66 12.87
N THR A 275 -14.86 8.39 13.23
CA THR A 275 -13.91 7.70 14.11
C THR A 275 -12.56 7.50 13.41
N PHE A 276 -11.51 7.11 14.14
CA PHE A 276 -10.18 6.87 13.56
C PHE A 276 -10.19 5.63 12.66
N SER A 277 -9.47 5.70 11.53
CA SER A 277 -9.19 4.55 10.67
C SER A 277 -7.88 3.88 11.11
N ILE A 278 -7.87 2.54 11.12
CA ILE A 278 -6.67 1.77 11.43
C ILE A 278 -5.85 1.65 10.14
N PRO A 279 -4.54 1.97 10.16
CA PRO A 279 -3.72 1.84 8.97
C PRO A 279 -3.53 0.38 8.57
N THR A 280 -3.77 0.08 7.29
CA THR A 280 -3.44 -1.19 6.64
C THR A 280 -1.93 -1.32 6.51
N THR A 281 -1.36 -2.51 6.77
CA THR A 281 0.08 -2.75 6.56
C THR A 281 0.31 -3.63 5.34
N PHE A 282 1.33 -3.30 4.55
CA PHE A 282 1.76 -4.13 3.43
C PHE A 282 3.28 -4.27 3.41
N THR A 283 3.74 -5.35 2.79
CA THR A 283 5.16 -5.65 2.65
C THR A 283 5.66 -5.13 1.31
N VAL A 284 6.77 -4.38 1.33
CA VAL A 284 7.45 -3.96 0.10
C VAL A 284 7.94 -5.19 -0.65
N ASP A 285 7.53 -5.33 -1.91
CA ASP A 285 7.98 -6.45 -2.74
C ASP A 285 9.42 -6.22 -3.22
N ALA A 286 10.33 -7.04 -2.71
CA ALA A 286 11.74 -6.99 -3.08
C ALA A 286 12.01 -7.42 -4.53
N MET A 287 11.02 -8.01 -5.22
CA MET A 287 11.10 -8.39 -6.64
C MET A 287 10.86 -7.21 -7.60
N GLU A 288 10.25 -6.11 -7.15
CA GLU A 288 10.04 -4.90 -7.98
C GLU A 288 11.36 -4.23 -8.37
N VAL A 289 12.44 -4.47 -7.62
CA VAL A 289 13.79 -4.01 -7.98
C VAL A 289 14.49 -5.13 -8.77
N PRO A 290 14.64 -5.01 -10.11
CA PRO A 290 15.28 -6.05 -10.91
C PRO A 290 16.77 -6.16 -10.58
N LYS A 291 17.14 -7.18 -9.80
CA LYS A 291 18.54 -7.48 -9.44
C LYS A 291 19.25 -8.40 -10.43
N SER A 292 18.53 -8.95 -11.41
CA SER A 292 19.08 -9.96 -12.33
C SER A 292 20.26 -9.41 -13.12
N PHE A 293 20.12 -8.25 -13.75
CA PHE A 293 21.18 -7.64 -14.56
C PHE A 293 22.43 -7.31 -13.72
N SER A 294 22.26 -6.66 -12.57
CA SER A 294 23.39 -6.34 -11.68
C SER A 294 24.04 -7.60 -11.09
N GLY A 295 23.26 -8.66 -10.85
CA GLY A 295 23.76 -9.99 -10.49
C GLY A 295 24.66 -10.59 -11.56
N TYR A 296 24.23 -10.59 -12.83
CA TYR A 296 25.04 -11.06 -13.95
C TYR A 296 26.31 -10.23 -14.13
N CYS A 297 26.22 -8.90 -14.13
CA CYS A 297 27.38 -8.00 -14.22
C CYS A 297 28.38 -8.26 -13.09
N ARG A 298 27.90 -8.44 -11.85
CA ARG A 298 28.74 -8.76 -10.71
C ARG A 298 29.46 -10.09 -10.87
N ALA A 299 28.75 -11.14 -11.28
CA ALA A 299 29.34 -12.47 -11.50
C ALA A 299 30.41 -12.44 -12.60
N LEU A 300 30.16 -11.72 -13.70
CA LEU A 300 31.13 -11.53 -14.77
C LEU A 300 32.36 -10.73 -14.30
N CYS A 301 32.17 -9.65 -13.55
CA CYS A 301 33.29 -8.91 -12.96
C CYS A 301 34.12 -9.78 -11.99
N GLN A 302 33.48 -10.65 -11.20
CA GLN A 302 34.19 -11.61 -10.34
C GLN A 302 34.99 -12.63 -11.14
N TYR A 303 34.41 -13.18 -12.21
CA TYR A 303 35.10 -14.08 -13.13
C TYR A 303 36.34 -13.42 -13.74
N VAL A 304 36.21 -12.19 -14.26
CA VAL A 304 37.33 -11.41 -14.81
C VAL A 304 38.43 -11.25 -13.78
N SER A 305 38.09 -10.83 -12.55
CA SER A 305 39.07 -10.64 -11.48
C SER A 305 39.77 -11.96 -11.10
N PHE A 306 39.03 -13.08 -11.07
CA PHE A 306 39.59 -14.39 -10.77
C PHE A 306 40.60 -14.83 -11.84
N VAL A 307 40.25 -14.69 -13.12
CA VAL A 307 41.14 -15.04 -14.23
C VAL A 307 42.40 -14.17 -14.24
N LEU A 308 42.27 -12.85 -14.03
CA LEU A 308 43.43 -11.95 -13.92
C LEU A 308 44.33 -12.30 -12.73
N ALA A 309 43.75 -12.66 -11.58
CA ALA A 309 44.52 -13.12 -10.42
C ALA A 309 45.29 -14.42 -10.73
N MET A 310 44.64 -15.39 -11.41
CA MET A 310 45.30 -16.63 -11.82
C MET A 310 46.47 -16.36 -12.79
N ILE A 311 46.29 -15.48 -13.77
CA ILE A 311 47.34 -15.13 -14.74
C ILE A 311 48.49 -14.41 -14.04
N ALA A 312 48.19 -13.47 -13.14
CA ALA A 312 49.20 -12.78 -12.35
C ALA A 312 50.01 -13.77 -11.49
N ILE A 313 49.36 -14.74 -10.86
CA ILE A 313 50.03 -15.81 -10.10
C ILE A 313 50.93 -16.64 -11.03
N ILE A 314 50.44 -17.05 -12.20
CA ILE A 314 51.23 -17.83 -13.18
C ILE A 314 52.45 -17.03 -13.65
N ALA A 315 52.29 -15.76 -13.99
CA ALA A 315 53.39 -14.88 -14.42
C ALA A 315 54.43 -14.69 -13.30
N CYS A 316 53.98 -14.49 -12.04
CA CYS A 316 54.85 -14.44 -10.87
C CYS A 316 55.60 -15.76 -10.65
N MET A 317 54.94 -16.90 -10.80
CA MET A 317 55.59 -18.21 -10.66
C MET A 317 56.65 -18.42 -11.74
N TYR A 318 56.38 -18.09 -13.01
CA TYR A 318 57.38 -18.14 -14.08
C TYR A 318 58.57 -17.20 -13.80
N SER A 319 58.32 -15.99 -13.30
CA SER A 319 59.38 -15.06 -12.90
C SER A 319 60.23 -15.64 -11.76
N MET A 320 59.62 -16.24 -10.74
CA MET A 320 60.33 -16.90 -9.64
C MET A 320 61.15 -18.11 -10.10
N PHE A 321 60.58 -18.98 -10.95
CA PHE A 321 61.28 -20.15 -11.48
C PHE A 321 62.44 -19.77 -12.41
N ASN A 322 62.34 -18.63 -13.09
CA ASN A 322 63.40 -18.06 -13.93
C ASN A 322 64.36 -17.12 -13.17
N GLN A 323 64.38 -17.15 -11.84
CA GLN A 323 65.28 -16.33 -11.01
C GLN A 323 65.16 -14.80 -11.27
N PHE A 324 63.96 -14.31 -11.58
CA PHE A 324 63.68 -12.89 -11.86
C PHE A 324 64.43 -12.28 -13.06
N THR A 325 64.82 -13.11 -14.03
CA THR A 325 65.43 -12.66 -15.31
C THR A 325 64.41 -12.12 -16.34
N THR A 326 63.13 -12.11 -15.97
CA THR A 326 62.02 -11.62 -16.78
C THR A 326 61.96 -10.10 -16.82
N GLU A 327 61.67 -9.50 -17.97
CA GLU A 327 61.49 -8.05 -18.11
C GLU A 327 60.35 -7.55 -17.23
N GLY A 328 60.69 -6.79 -16.18
CA GLY A 328 59.73 -6.33 -15.17
C GLY A 328 58.62 -5.44 -15.73
N TYR A 329 58.91 -4.67 -16.78
CA TYR A 329 57.93 -3.81 -17.45
C TYR A 329 56.79 -4.62 -18.08
N ASN A 330 57.06 -5.82 -18.60
CA ASN A 330 56.04 -6.67 -19.21
C ASN A 330 55.05 -7.24 -18.19
N LEU A 331 55.47 -7.39 -16.92
CA LEU A 331 54.57 -7.85 -15.85
C LEU A 331 53.46 -6.81 -15.56
N PHE A 332 53.73 -5.51 -15.77
CA PHE A 332 52.71 -4.46 -15.60
C PHE A 332 51.68 -4.44 -16.75
N GLU A 333 51.94 -5.12 -17.85
CA GLU A 333 51.02 -5.25 -18.99
C GLU A 333 50.02 -6.40 -18.81
N THR A 334 49.92 -6.97 -17.60
CA THR A 334 48.95 -8.04 -17.27
C THR A 334 47.51 -7.64 -17.59
N ASN A 335 47.11 -6.41 -17.25
CA ASN A 335 45.76 -5.92 -17.55
C ASN A 335 45.57 -5.68 -19.04
N ARG A 336 46.54 -5.02 -19.70
CA ARG A 336 46.42 -4.63 -21.10
C ARG A 336 46.49 -5.83 -22.05
N VAL A 337 47.47 -6.71 -21.89
CA VAL A 337 47.72 -7.86 -22.77
C VAL A 337 47.04 -9.12 -22.22
N GLY A 338 47.32 -9.47 -20.96
CA GLY A 338 46.77 -10.68 -20.34
C GLY A 338 45.24 -10.68 -20.31
N GLY A 339 44.63 -9.54 -19.95
CA GLY A 339 43.18 -9.38 -19.98
C GLY A 339 42.57 -9.61 -21.36
N LEU A 340 43.10 -8.97 -22.41
CA LEU A 340 42.56 -9.09 -23.77
C LEU A 340 42.68 -10.51 -24.33
N VAL A 341 43.77 -11.21 -24.01
CA VAL A 341 44.04 -12.55 -24.53
C VAL A 341 43.23 -13.65 -23.84
N TRP A 342 43.16 -13.61 -22.51
CA TRP A 342 42.59 -14.71 -21.73
C TRP A 342 41.10 -14.58 -21.48
N ILE A 343 40.57 -13.36 -21.44
CA ILE A 343 39.17 -13.08 -21.13
C ILE A 343 38.41 -12.66 -22.39
N GLY A 344 39.04 -11.84 -23.24
CA GLY A 344 38.46 -11.33 -24.46
C GLY A 344 37.69 -10.01 -24.29
N ARG A 345 37.54 -9.30 -25.42
CA ARG A 345 36.98 -7.94 -25.50
C ARG A 345 35.55 -7.82 -24.94
N PRO A 346 34.59 -8.72 -25.24
CA PRO A 346 33.20 -8.54 -24.79
C PRO A 346 33.04 -8.53 -23.27
N LEU A 347 33.75 -9.41 -22.56
CA LEU A 347 33.67 -9.50 -21.10
C LEU A 347 34.38 -8.32 -20.42
N LEU A 348 35.48 -7.84 -20.99
CA LEU A 348 36.14 -6.62 -20.53
C LEU A 348 35.28 -5.37 -20.79
N LEU A 349 34.51 -5.34 -21.87
CA LEU A 349 33.55 -4.27 -22.15
C LEU A 349 32.45 -4.22 -21.09
N VAL A 350 31.89 -5.38 -20.72
CA VAL A 350 30.89 -5.46 -19.63
C VAL A 350 31.49 -4.94 -18.32
N ARG A 351 32.74 -5.29 -18.02
CA ARG A 351 33.45 -4.78 -16.83
C ARG A 351 33.61 -3.25 -16.87
N SER A 352 34.04 -2.69 -18.00
CA SER A 352 34.19 -1.24 -18.14
C SER A 352 32.84 -0.51 -18.05
N LEU A 353 31.80 -1.04 -18.68
CA LEU A 353 30.45 -0.46 -18.64
C LEU A 353 29.86 -0.51 -17.24
N THR A 354 30.13 -1.58 -16.49
CA THR A 354 29.73 -1.70 -15.07
C THR A 354 30.41 -0.63 -14.22
N ALA A 355 31.70 -0.40 -14.43
CA ALA A 355 32.43 0.66 -13.72
C ALA A 355 31.94 2.07 -14.07
N LEU A 356 31.70 2.34 -15.37
CA LEU A 356 31.11 3.59 -15.85
C LEU A 356 29.72 3.82 -15.25
N ALA A 357 28.89 2.79 -15.17
CA ALA A 357 27.59 2.84 -14.53
C ALA A 357 27.71 3.16 -13.03
N ILE A 358 28.62 2.51 -12.30
CA ILE A 358 28.86 2.78 -10.87
C ILE A 358 29.34 4.23 -10.65
N LEU A 359 30.28 4.74 -11.44
CA LEU A 359 30.79 6.11 -11.33
C LEU A 359 29.76 7.18 -11.74
N SER A 360 28.73 6.77 -12.46
CA SER A 360 27.64 7.64 -12.94
C SER A 360 26.36 7.49 -12.11
N THR A 361 26.40 6.73 -11.02
CA THR A 361 25.26 6.43 -10.14
C THR A 361 25.57 6.86 -8.71
N ALA A 362 24.67 7.61 -8.07
CA ALA A 362 24.76 7.93 -6.65
C ALA A 362 24.27 6.74 -5.80
N THR A 363 24.85 6.52 -4.62
CA THR A 363 24.36 5.49 -3.69
C THR A 363 23.68 6.13 -2.49
N LEU A 364 22.42 5.77 -2.28
CA LEU A 364 21.59 6.19 -1.16
C LEU A 364 21.53 5.06 -0.12
N GLU A 365 21.89 5.37 1.11
CA GLU A 365 21.67 4.49 2.26
C GLU A 365 20.74 5.18 3.25
N LEU A 366 19.80 4.43 3.81
CA LEU A 366 19.03 4.91 4.94
C LEU A 366 19.94 4.82 6.18
N GLN A 367 20.41 5.96 6.66
CA GLN A 367 21.25 6.02 7.84
C GLN A 367 20.45 6.42 9.06
N LEU A 368 20.75 5.74 10.17
CA LEU A 368 20.20 6.08 11.47
C LEU A 368 21.14 7.09 12.13
N ILE A 369 20.78 8.38 12.13
CA ILE A 369 21.54 9.40 12.88
C ILE A 369 20.98 9.41 14.30
N GLY A 370 21.65 8.68 15.18
CA GLY A 370 21.15 8.36 16.51
C GLY A 370 19.92 7.46 16.40
N ASN A 371 18.77 8.09 16.21
CA ASN A 371 17.47 7.47 16.33
C ASN A 371 16.52 7.89 15.18
N THR A 372 16.83 8.95 14.44
CA THR A 372 16.11 9.35 13.23
C THR A 372 16.70 8.68 11.99
N THR A 373 15.83 8.26 11.07
CA THR A 373 16.25 7.69 9.78
C THR A 373 16.33 8.80 8.75
N VAL A 374 17.53 9.07 8.23
CA VAL A 374 17.76 10.05 7.18
C VAL A 374 18.30 9.31 5.96
N LEU A 375 17.78 9.65 4.78
CA LEU A 375 18.39 9.24 3.53
C LEU A 375 19.69 10.00 3.37
N ALA A 376 20.81 9.32 3.58
CA ALA A 376 22.13 9.89 3.44
C ALA A 376 22.84 9.24 2.27
N SER A 377 23.64 10.03 1.55
CA SER A 377 24.62 9.44 0.65
C SER A 377 25.55 8.53 1.46
N THR A 378 25.97 7.40 0.90
CA THR A 378 26.88 6.37 1.49
C THR A 378 28.18 6.88 2.14
N HIS A 379 28.45 8.17 2.12
CA HIS A 379 29.67 8.82 2.56
C HIS A 379 29.66 9.22 4.04
N SER A 380 28.51 9.32 4.72
CA SER A 380 28.40 9.90 6.07
C SER A 380 28.89 9.02 7.24
N GLY A 381 29.62 7.93 6.98
CA GLY A 381 30.26 7.12 8.03
C GLY A 381 31.59 6.46 7.64
N LYS A 382 32.09 6.72 6.43
CA LYS A 382 33.37 6.17 5.94
C LYS A 382 34.45 7.24 6.01
N SER A 383 35.69 6.86 6.33
CA SER A 383 36.80 7.79 6.31
C SER A 383 36.98 8.39 4.90
N THR A 384 37.38 9.66 4.83
CA THR A 384 37.66 10.36 3.56
C THR A 384 38.63 9.56 2.69
N PHE A 385 39.58 8.87 3.33
CA PHE A 385 40.53 7.98 2.67
C PHE A 385 39.83 6.81 1.94
N ALA A 386 38.90 6.11 2.59
CA ALA A 386 38.18 4.99 1.99
C ALA A 386 37.32 5.43 0.79
N ILE A 387 36.71 6.62 0.86
CA ILE A 387 35.93 7.21 -0.23
C ILE A 387 36.84 7.50 -1.43
N LEU A 388 37.98 8.14 -1.18
CA LEU A 388 38.95 8.49 -2.22
C LEU A 388 39.52 7.23 -2.88
N LEU A 389 39.88 6.21 -2.08
CA LEU A 389 40.39 4.93 -2.57
C LEU A 389 39.37 4.21 -3.45
N THR A 390 38.10 4.17 -3.04
CA THR A 390 37.04 3.52 -3.83
C THR A 390 36.84 4.22 -5.18
N LYS A 391 36.86 5.56 -5.21
CA LYS A 391 36.79 6.34 -6.46
C LYS A 391 38.01 6.12 -7.35
N LEU A 392 39.20 6.05 -6.76
CA LEU A 392 40.45 5.80 -7.48
C LEU A 392 40.45 4.41 -8.15
N LEU A 393 40.03 3.38 -7.41
CA LEU A 393 39.92 2.01 -7.91
C LEU A 393 38.84 1.91 -9.00
N ALA A 394 37.65 2.47 -8.77
CA ALA A 394 36.57 2.48 -9.76
C ALA A 394 36.94 3.23 -11.05
N ALA A 395 37.68 4.35 -10.95
CA ALA A 395 38.22 5.06 -12.11
C ALA A 395 39.25 4.20 -12.86
N GLY A 396 40.02 3.36 -12.15
CA GLY A 396 40.95 2.41 -12.76
C GLY A 396 40.23 1.39 -13.64
N GLU A 397 39.03 0.96 -13.25
CA GLU A 397 38.20 0.04 -14.03
C GLU A 397 37.63 0.65 -15.34
N VAL A 398 37.65 1.98 -15.49
CA VAL A 398 37.28 2.62 -16.76
C VAL A 398 38.35 2.38 -17.83
N THR A 399 39.61 2.13 -17.45
CA THR A 399 40.73 1.94 -18.39
C THR A 399 40.57 0.72 -19.29
N TRP A 400 39.74 -0.27 -18.90
CA TRP A 400 39.38 -1.42 -19.74
C TRP A 400 38.75 -0.99 -21.06
N LEU A 401 37.92 0.07 -21.06
CA LEU A 401 37.33 0.61 -22.29
C LEU A 401 38.42 1.11 -23.24
N ILE A 402 39.45 1.75 -22.71
CA ILE A 402 40.57 2.28 -23.48
C ILE A 402 41.42 1.16 -24.06
N TYR A 403 41.70 0.10 -23.29
CA TYR A 403 42.43 -1.04 -23.82
C TYR A 403 41.71 -1.66 -25.03
N ILE A 404 40.37 -1.76 -24.98
CA ILE A 404 39.57 -2.25 -26.10
C ILE A 404 39.62 -1.28 -27.29
N ILE A 405 39.46 0.03 -27.05
CA ILE A 405 39.52 1.05 -28.11
C ILE A 405 40.89 1.02 -28.80
N GLN A 406 41.97 1.00 -28.03
CA GLN A 406 43.34 0.95 -28.56
C GLN A 406 43.59 -0.34 -29.34
N ASP A 407 43.11 -1.49 -28.84
CA ASP A 407 43.27 -2.79 -29.48
C ASP A 407 42.44 -2.93 -30.77
N LEU A 408 41.33 -2.18 -30.90
CA LEU A 408 40.60 -2.05 -32.19
C LEU A 408 41.33 -1.07 -33.11
N ALA A 409 41.78 0.06 -32.57
CA ALA A 409 42.45 1.12 -33.31
C ALA A 409 43.85 0.70 -33.81
N MET A 410 44.48 -0.30 -33.18
CA MET A 410 45.82 -0.80 -33.51
C MET A 410 45.98 -1.18 -34.98
N VAL A 411 44.90 -1.62 -35.65
CA VAL A 411 44.86 -1.89 -37.10
C VAL A 411 45.27 -0.66 -37.92
N PHE A 412 44.85 0.53 -37.46
CA PHE A 412 45.11 1.82 -38.09
C PHE A 412 46.35 2.51 -37.50
N THR A 413 46.50 2.50 -36.18
CA THR A 413 47.54 3.24 -35.46
C THR A 413 48.89 2.52 -35.47
N ARG A 414 48.92 1.20 -35.68
CA ARG A 414 50.12 0.36 -35.81
C ARG A 414 51.17 0.67 -34.72
N GLU A 415 52.40 0.98 -35.14
CA GLU A 415 53.56 1.26 -34.28
C GLU A 415 53.35 2.46 -33.34
N THR A 416 52.47 3.40 -33.66
CA THR A 416 52.22 4.55 -32.77
C THR A 416 51.52 4.15 -31.46
N THR A 417 50.78 3.03 -31.45
CA THR A 417 50.01 2.52 -30.31
C THR A 417 50.86 2.17 -29.10
N THR A 418 52.11 1.74 -29.33
CA THR A 418 53.06 1.42 -28.26
C THR A 418 53.51 2.70 -27.54
N SER A 419 53.64 3.81 -28.27
CA SER A 419 54.09 5.09 -27.74
C SER A 419 52.99 5.83 -26.97
N TYR A 420 51.79 6.00 -27.54
CA TYR A 420 50.73 6.80 -26.91
C TYR A 420 49.85 6.00 -25.95
N GLY A 421 49.82 4.68 -26.09
CA GLY A 421 48.86 3.82 -25.39
C GLY A 421 48.92 3.90 -23.86
N PRO A 422 50.07 3.63 -23.23
CA PRO A 422 50.22 3.73 -21.77
C PRO A 422 49.92 5.13 -21.23
N ILE A 423 50.37 6.18 -21.95
CA ILE A 423 50.16 7.58 -21.57
C ILE A 423 48.66 7.90 -21.56
N SER A 424 47.93 7.53 -22.62
CA SER A 424 46.49 7.81 -22.71
C SER A 424 45.67 7.04 -21.67
N SER A 425 46.07 5.82 -21.30
CA SER A 425 45.42 5.03 -20.25
C SER A 425 45.62 5.66 -18.86
N VAL A 426 46.85 6.07 -18.51
CA VAL A 426 47.15 6.75 -17.25
C VAL A 426 46.45 8.11 -17.18
N LEU A 427 46.48 8.88 -18.27
CA LEU A 427 45.85 10.19 -18.34
C LEU A 427 44.33 10.08 -18.16
N THR A 428 43.68 9.11 -18.80
CA THR A 428 42.24 8.92 -18.62
C THR A 428 41.89 8.44 -17.23
N TRP A 429 42.69 7.55 -16.63
CA TRP A 429 42.49 7.13 -15.25
C TRP A 429 42.51 8.33 -14.29
N LEU A 430 43.55 9.17 -14.38
CA LEU A 430 43.70 10.35 -13.54
C LEU A 430 42.59 11.37 -13.78
N VAL A 431 42.25 11.67 -15.03
CA VAL A 431 41.20 12.63 -15.36
C VAL A 431 39.83 12.13 -14.90
N SER A 432 39.52 10.83 -15.09
CA SER A 432 38.27 10.23 -14.61
C SER A 432 38.16 10.25 -13.08
N PHE A 433 39.29 10.01 -12.39
CA PHE A 433 39.37 10.14 -10.94
C PHE A 433 39.16 11.58 -10.47
N CYS A 434 39.91 12.54 -11.02
CA CYS A 434 39.79 13.97 -10.71
C CYS A 434 38.38 14.47 -10.94
N LEU A 435 37.77 14.10 -12.08
CA LEU A 435 36.39 14.44 -12.39
C LEU A 435 35.39 13.85 -11.37
N SER A 436 35.66 12.66 -10.85
CA SER A 436 34.80 11.98 -9.84
C SER A 436 34.97 12.54 -8.42
N VAL A 437 36.06 13.25 -8.17
CA VAL A 437 36.29 14.01 -6.95
C VAL A 437 35.72 15.42 -7.07
N ALA A 438 36.00 16.14 -8.16
CA ALA A 438 35.60 17.53 -8.37
C ALA A 438 34.10 17.69 -8.63
N SER A 439 33.47 16.75 -9.33
CA SER A 439 32.05 16.77 -9.66
C SER A 439 31.44 15.38 -9.38
N PRO A 440 31.07 15.10 -8.12
CA PRO A 440 30.41 13.85 -7.74
C PRO A 440 28.95 13.83 -8.23
N VAL A 441 28.46 12.65 -8.62
CA VAL A 441 27.04 12.47 -8.97
C VAL A 441 26.19 12.56 -7.71
N THR A 442 25.21 13.47 -7.71
CA THR A 442 24.21 13.62 -6.66
C THR A 442 22.88 13.02 -7.11
N HIS A 443 22.11 12.52 -6.16
CA HIS A 443 20.73 12.10 -6.42
C HIS A 443 19.84 13.32 -6.53
N LYS A 444 18.77 13.22 -7.32
CA LYS A 444 17.71 14.24 -7.40
C LYS A 444 16.38 13.55 -7.11
N ALA A 445 15.66 14.05 -6.11
CA ALA A 445 14.29 13.62 -5.83
C ALA A 445 13.35 14.78 -6.18
N SER A 446 12.29 14.48 -6.91
CA SER A 446 11.18 15.41 -7.16
C SER A 446 9.91 14.72 -6.73
N ILE A 447 9.15 15.38 -5.86
CA ILE A 447 7.83 14.94 -5.42
C ILE A 447 6.82 15.76 -6.21
N ASN A 448 6.00 15.09 -6.99
CA ASN A 448 4.89 15.67 -7.74
C ASN A 448 3.83 14.58 -7.87
N ARG A 449 2.98 14.47 -6.85
CA ARG A 449 1.96 13.41 -6.81
C ARG A 449 0.90 13.69 -7.87
N GLN A 450 0.83 12.83 -8.88
CA GLN A 450 -0.21 12.85 -9.91
C GLN A 450 -1.04 11.59 -9.76
N CYS A 451 -2.35 11.75 -9.67
CA CYS A 451 -3.30 10.65 -9.51
C CYS A 451 -4.26 10.61 -10.70
N SER A 452 -4.73 9.42 -11.03
CA SER A 452 -5.80 9.18 -11.97
C SER A 452 -6.72 8.11 -11.43
N ILE A 453 -8.00 8.16 -11.81
CA ILE A 453 -8.92 7.05 -11.56
C ILE A 453 -8.48 5.90 -12.48
N ASP A 454 -8.53 4.67 -11.97
CA ASP A 454 -8.30 3.46 -12.76
C ASP A 454 -9.63 2.72 -12.96
N ILE A 455 -10.44 2.65 -11.90
CA ILE A 455 -11.82 2.17 -11.95
C ILE A 455 -12.67 3.13 -11.13
N MET A 456 -13.68 3.75 -11.76
CA MET A 456 -14.62 4.66 -11.09
C MET A 456 -15.23 4.01 -9.84
N ASP A 457 -15.37 4.76 -8.75
CA ASP A 457 -15.79 4.32 -7.41
C ASP A 457 -14.85 3.36 -6.68
N TYR A 458 -14.02 2.59 -7.39
CA TYR A 458 -13.26 1.48 -6.81
C TYR A 458 -11.78 1.76 -6.61
N GLN A 459 -11.06 2.28 -7.59
CA GLN A 459 -9.59 2.27 -7.57
C GLN A 459 -8.97 3.54 -8.14
N VAL A 460 -7.98 4.06 -7.43
CA VAL A 460 -7.14 5.19 -7.83
C VAL A 460 -5.69 4.72 -7.99
N VAL A 461 -5.00 5.24 -9.00
CA VAL A 461 -3.57 5.02 -9.22
C VAL A 461 -2.84 6.36 -9.14
N CYS A 462 -1.75 6.41 -8.38
CA CYS A 462 -0.95 7.61 -8.18
C CYS A 462 0.53 7.37 -8.48
N SER A 463 1.19 8.35 -9.10
CA SER A 463 2.64 8.46 -9.18
C SER A 463 3.09 9.57 -8.24
N THR A 464 3.83 9.26 -7.17
CA THR A 464 4.26 10.24 -6.16
C THR A 464 5.32 11.20 -6.70
N GLY A 465 6.16 10.73 -7.62
CA GLY A 465 7.27 11.50 -8.15
C GLY A 465 8.39 10.64 -8.71
N THR A 466 9.54 11.26 -8.94
CA THR A 466 10.71 10.61 -9.56
C THR A 466 11.95 10.74 -8.69
N LEU A 467 12.65 9.62 -8.47
CA LEU A 467 13.94 9.55 -7.82
C LEU A 467 15.02 9.21 -8.86
N VAL A 468 15.82 10.21 -9.22
CA VAL A 468 16.94 10.07 -10.16
C VAL A 468 18.21 9.75 -9.39
N ILE A 469 18.74 8.56 -9.63
CA ILE A 469 19.96 8.07 -8.98
C ILE A 469 21.16 8.11 -9.93
N GLY A 470 20.93 7.91 -11.23
CA GLY A 470 21.98 7.91 -12.26
C GLY A 470 21.98 9.15 -13.16
N SER A 471 23.14 9.45 -13.75
CA SER A 471 23.31 10.53 -14.74
C SER A 471 23.81 9.97 -16.06
N ILE A 472 22.99 10.06 -17.10
CA ILE A 472 23.36 9.68 -18.47
C ILE A 472 24.45 10.61 -19.03
N ASP A 473 24.38 11.90 -18.72
CA ASP A 473 25.38 12.89 -19.14
C ASP A 473 26.75 12.53 -18.61
N ARG A 474 26.83 12.13 -17.33
CA ARG A 474 28.09 11.69 -16.72
C ARG A 474 28.63 10.43 -17.38
N PHE A 475 27.76 9.46 -17.64
CA PHE A 475 28.13 8.22 -18.31
C PHE A 475 28.72 8.50 -19.70
N LEU A 476 28.02 9.29 -20.51
CA LEU A 476 28.47 9.69 -21.85
C LEU A 476 29.74 10.55 -21.80
N THR A 477 29.87 11.43 -20.80
CA THR A 477 31.08 12.24 -20.61
C THR A 477 32.30 11.35 -20.35
N LEU A 478 32.19 10.33 -19.50
CA LEU A 478 33.30 9.41 -19.23
C LEU A 478 33.66 8.54 -20.45
N VAL A 479 32.67 8.12 -21.24
CA VAL A 479 32.90 7.43 -22.52
C VAL A 479 33.60 8.36 -23.52
N ALA A 480 33.10 9.58 -23.70
CA ALA A 480 33.67 10.58 -24.59
C ALA A 480 35.09 10.97 -24.18
N LEU A 481 35.35 11.07 -22.87
CA LEU A 481 36.67 11.35 -22.32
C LEU A 481 37.66 10.21 -22.61
N SER A 482 37.21 8.96 -22.49
CA SER A 482 38.01 7.78 -22.83
C SER A 482 38.40 7.72 -24.30
N VAL A 483 37.46 8.00 -25.20
CA VAL A 483 37.72 8.05 -26.65
C VAL A 483 38.56 9.28 -27.01
N GLY A 484 38.21 10.45 -26.48
CA GLY A 484 38.83 11.74 -26.80
C GLY A 484 40.28 11.84 -26.36
N ILE A 485 40.61 11.41 -25.13
CA ILE A 485 42.00 11.40 -24.64
C ILE A 485 42.85 10.47 -25.52
N SER A 486 42.34 9.28 -25.83
CA SER A 486 43.06 8.33 -26.70
C SER A 486 43.33 8.92 -28.10
N PHE A 487 42.33 9.59 -28.68
CA PHE A 487 42.44 10.23 -29.98
C PHE A 487 43.42 11.42 -29.99
N VAL A 488 43.37 12.29 -28.98
CA VAL A 488 44.29 13.45 -28.87
C VAL A 488 45.72 12.98 -28.67
N CYS A 489 45.95 11.99 -27.80
CA CYS A 489 47.28 11.40 -27.60
C CYS A 489 47.81 10.75 -28.88
N TYR A 490 46.95 10.05 -29.64
CA TYR A 490 47.30 9.52 -30.95
C TYR A 490 47.71 10.63 -31.93
N LEU A 491 46.89 11.67 -32.11
CA LEU A 491 47.22 12.77 -33.02
C LEU A 491 48.53 13.46 -32.62
N TYR A 492 48.72 13.75 -31.34
CA TYR A 492 49.94 14.36 -30.83
C TYR A 492 51.19 13.53 -31.19
N HIS A 493 51.15 12.22 -30.96
CA HIS A 493 52.26 11.34 -31.31
C HIS A 493 52.43 11.16 -32.82
N HIS A 494 51.32 11.06 -33.56
CA HIS A 494 51.33 10.90 -35.02
C HIS A 494 51.96 12.10 -35.73
N TYR A 495 51.66 13.33 -35.28
CA TYR A 495 52.23 14.55 -35.85
C TYR A 495 53.65 14.84 -35.36
N ARG A 496 54.00 14.46 -34.12
CA ARG A 496 55.34 14.72 -33.54
C ARG A 496 56.38 13.69 -33.97
N TYR A 497 55.96 12.45 -34.25
CA TYR A 497 56.81 11.35 -34.68
C TYR A 497 56.34 10.86 -36.06
N ILE A 498 56.70 11.60 -37.12
CA ILE A 498 56.60 11.11 -38.50
C ILE A 498 57.49 9.85 -38.58
N PRO A 499 56.97 8.69 -39.02
CA PRO A 499 57.72 7.46 -38.99
C PRO A 499 58.89 7.55 -39.96
N LYS A 500 60.11 7.69 -39.45
CA LYS A 500 61.27 7.17 -40.17
C LYS A 500 61.11 5.66 -40.16
N ARG A 501 61.04 5.03 -41.35
CA ARG A 501 61.20 3.57 -41.49
C ARG A 501 62.56 3.20 -40.93
N VAL A 502 62.60 2.93 -39.64
CA VAL A 502 63.68 2.22 -39.01
C VAL A 502 62.97 1.06 -38.35
N GLU A 503 63.22 -0.14 -38.86
CA GLU A 503 62.92 -1.39 -38.19
C GLU A 503 63.67 -1.37 -36.86
N HIS A 504 63.04 -0.82 -35.84
CA HIS A 504 63.52 -0.88 -34.47
C HIS A 504 62.48 -1.61 -33.63
N PRO A 505 62.99 -2.48 -32.74
CA PRO A 505 62.33 -3.69 -32.29
C PRO A 505 61.06 -3.38 -31.50
N SER A 506 60.11 -4.30 -31.55
CA SER A 506 58.93 -4.27 -30.69
C SER A 506 59.33 -3.99 -29.25
N CYS A 507 58.99 -2.82 -28.72
CA CYS A 507 59.38 -2.39 -27.36
C CYS A 507 58.75 -3.24 -26.23
N LEU A 508 57.99 -4.29 -26.58
CA LEU A 508 57.56 -5.35 -25.66
C LEU A 508 58.70 -6.33 -25.34
N LEU A 509 59.82 -6.26 -26.07
CA LEU A 509 61.02 -7.07 -25.87
C LEU A 509 62.24 -6.15 -25.96
N SER A 510 63.05 -6.16 -24.89
CA SER A 510 64.35 -5.47 -24.85
C SER A 510 65.21 -5.90 -26.04
N SER A 511 66.09 -5.01 -26.52
CA SER A 511 67.05 -5.29 -27.60
C SER A 511 67.99 -6.47 -27.33
N GLU A 512 68.02 -7.00 -26.10
CA GLU A 512 68.76 -8.21 -25.71
C GLU A 512 68.07 -9.52 -26.12
N TRP A 513 66.83 -9.48 -26.62
CA TRP A 513 66.01 -10.66 -26.93
C TRP A 513 65.89 -10.99 -28.44
N VAL A 514 66.78 -10.42 -29.26
CA VAL A 514 66.85 -10.66 -30.71
C VAL A 514 68.15 -11.40 -31.03
N TYR A 515 68.06 -12.65 -31.50
CA TYR A 515 69.21 -13.45 -31.93
C TYR A 515 68.92 -14.05 -33.30
N ASN A 516 69.78 -13.79 -34.29
CA ASN A 516 69.60 -14.21 -35.70
C ASN A 516 68.22 -13.87 -36.31
N GLU A 517 67.76 -12.63 -36.14
CA GLU A 517 66.43 -12.16 -36.60
C GLU A 517 65.22 -12.91 -36.02
N LEU A 518 65.43 -13.79 -35.03
CA LEU A 518 64.40 -14.50 -34.30
C LEU A 518 64.16 -13.81 -32.94
N TYR A 519 62.89 -13.52 -32.66
CA TYR A 519 62.45 -12.90 -31.42
C TYR A 519 62.23 -13.97 -30.34
N TYR A 520 62.92 -13.82 -29.21
CA TYR A 520 62.74 -14.66 -28.04
C TYR A 520 61.82 -13.96 -27.05
N ILE A 521 60.86 -14.68 -26.48
CA ILE A 521 59.95 -14.16 -25.45
C ILE A 521 60.19 -14.92 -24.14
N ASP A 522 60.26 -14.20 -23.02
CA ASP A 522 60.40 -14.83 -21.71
C ASP A 522 59.12 -15.60 -21.32
N TYR A 523 59.24 -16.61 -20.47
CA TYR A 523 58.11 -17.47 -20.11
C TYR A 523 56.96 -16.72 -19.41
N ALA A 524 57.22 -15.63 -18.69
CA ALA A 524 56.17 -14.85 -18.05
C ALA A 524 55.40 -14.01 -19.08
N SER A 525 56.09 -13.33 -20.00
CA SER A 525 55.47 -12.62 -21.13
C SER A 525 54.78 -13.57 -22.11
N ALA A 526 55.29 -14.78 -22.31
CA ALA A 526 54.63 -15.85 -23.07
C ALA A 526 53.28 -16.20 -22.41
N ALA A 527 53.26 -16.40 -21.09
CA ALA A 527 52.03 -16.69 -20.37
C ALA A 527 51.00 -15.54 -20.47
N LEU A 528 51.44 -14.29 -20.37
CA LEU A 528 50.58 -13.11 -20.56
C LEU A 528 50.02 -13.02 -21.99
N THR A 529 50.80 -13.42 -22.99
CA THR A 529 50.36 -13.48 -24.39
C THR A 529 49.56 -14.74 -24.74
N GLY A 530 49.27 -15.63 -23.77
CA GLY A 530 48.41 -16.80 -23.93
C GLY A 530 49.14 -18.08 -24.32
N ILE A 531 50.47 -18.10 -24.20
CA ILE A 531 51.33 -19.23 -24.52
C ILE A 531 51.88 -19.80 -23.22
N ILE A 532 51.39 -20.97 -22.81
CA ILE A 532 51.88 -21.67 -21.61
C ILE A 532 53.01 -22.62 -22.03
N THR A 533 54.22 -22.35 -21.57
CA THR A 533 55.41 -23.13 -21.90
C THR A 533 55.89 -23.95 -20.71
N ILE A 534 55.88 -25.28 -20.82
CA ILE A 534 56.37 -26.20 -19.79
C ILE A 534 57.64 -26.89 -20.33
N PRO A 535 58.85 -26.45 -19.91
CA PRO A 535 60.07 -27.14 -20.27
C PRO A 535 60.19 -28.46 -19.48
N ARG A 536 60.37 -29.60 -20.18
CA ARG A 536 60.60 -30.89 -19.53
C ARG A 536 61.64 -31.71 -20.30
N ARG A 537 62.82 -31.92 -19.69
CA ARG A 537 63.99 -32.58 -20.29
C ARG A 537 64.44 -31.88 -21.58
N GLN A 538 64.43 -32.58 -22.71
CA GLN A 538 64.79 -32.10 -24.05
C GLN A 538 63.55 -31.72 -24.89
N LYS A 539 62.37 -31.56 -24.26
CA LYS A 539 61.14 -31.17 -24.96
C LYS A 539 60.53 -29.93 -24.33
N LEU A 540 60.18 -28.96 -25.15
CA LEU A 540 59.42 -27.79 -24.79
C LEU A 540 57.96 -28.03 -25.18
N TYR A 541 57.10 -28.13 -24.16
CA TYR A 541 55.66 -28.27 -24.36
C TYR A 541 55.01 -26.88 -24.37
N ILE A 542 54.30 -26.55 -25.43
CA ILE A 542 53.69 -25.24 -25.64
C ILE A 542 52.19 -25.42 -25.81
N PHE A 543 51.40 -24.84 -24.92
CA PHE A 543 49.96 -24.74 -25.08
C PHE A 543 49.58 -23.32 -25.45
N ASP A 544 49.03 -23.12 -26.65
CA ASP A 544 48.51 -21.84 -27.11
C ASP A 544 46.99 -21.80 -26.86
N ILE A 545 46.59 -20.93 -25.93
CA ILE A 545 45.19 -20.79 -25.53
C ILE A 545 44.31 -20.14 -26.60
N LYS A 546 44.90 -19.35 -27.51
CA LYS A 546 44.14 -18.64 -28.56
C LYS A 546 43.62 -19.62 -29.60
N ILE A 547 44.44 -20.61 -29.97
CA ILE A 547 44.12 -21.64 -30.96
C ILE A 547 43.74 -22.98 -30.34
N TRP A 548 43.81 -23.10 -29.01
CA TRP A 548 43.54 -24.33 -28.26
C TRP A 548 44.36 -25.53 -28.78
N ARG A 549 45.64 -25.30 -29.09
CA ARG A 549 46.55 -26.33 -29.61
C ARG A 549 47.77 -26.52 -28.72
N PHE A 550 48.26 -27.75 -28.74
CA PHE A 550 49.44 -28.17 -28.03
C PHE A 550 50.55 -28.48 -29.03
N PHE A 551 51.71 -27.86 -28.86
CA PHE A 551 52.91 -28.06 -29.67
C PHE A 551 54.03 -28.64 -28.79
N VAL A 552 54.90 -29.43 -29.40
CA VAL A 552 56.06 -30.02 -28.75
C VAL A 552 57.27 -29.73 -29.63
N ILE A 553 58.27 -29.04 -29.07
CA ILE A 553 59.53 -28.72 -29.75
C ILE A 553 60.66 -29.50 -29.06
N ASP A 554 61.47 -30.23 -29.83
CA ASP A 554 62.63 -30.95 -29.30
C ASP A 554 63.86 -30.00 -29.27
N CYS A 555 64.41 -29.75 -28.09
CA CYS A 555 65.54 -28.84 -27.85
C CYS A 555 66.87 -29.61 -27.90
N ASN A 556 67.43 -29.82 -29.09
CA ASN A 556 68.79 -30.33 -29.28
C ASN A 556 69.64 -29.30 -30.03
N GLU A 557 70.32 -28.42 -29.30
CA GLU A 557 71.72 -27.98 -29.51
C GLU A 557 72.10 -26.85 -28.51
N HIS A 558 73.12 -27.16 -27.68
CA HIS A 558 73.92 -26.31 -26.76
C HIS A 558 73.45 -25.98 -25.31
N PRO A 559 74.40 -25.91 -24.34
CA PRO A 559 74.41 -26.83 -23.20
C PRO A 559 74.18 -26.20 -21.81
N SER A 560 73.48 -26.98 -20.98
CA SER A 560 73.63 -27.20 -19.52
C SER A 560 73.90 -26.01 -18.58
N HIS A 561 72.99 -25.82 -17.61
CA HIS A 561 73.37 -26.00 -16.20
C HIS A 561 72.17 -26.46 -15.34
N SER A 562 72.33 -27.65 -14.75
CA SER A 562 71.89 -28.16 -13.43
C SER A 562 70.74 -27.43 -12.70
N SER A 563 69.76 -28.05 -12.04
CA SER A 563 69.59 -29.43 -11.54
C SER A 563 68.19 -29.52 -10.89
N GLU A 564 67.63 -30.72 -10.85
CA GLU A 564 66.43 -31.14 -10.12
C GLU A 564 66.26 -30.50 -8.73
N LYS A 565 65.00 -30.23 -8.32
CA LYS A 565 64.42 -30.67 -7.03
C LYS A 565 62.94 -30.26 -6.90
N SER A 566 62.08 -31.27 -6.78
CA SER A 566 60.65 -31.21 -6.49
C SER A 566 60.33 -30.97 -5.01
N ILE A 567 59.22 -30.29 -4.70
CA ILE A 567 58.54 -30.32 -3.39
C ILE A 567 57.02 -30.29 -3.62
N ALA A 568 56.27 -31.15 -2.92
CA ALA A 568 54.81 -31.12 -2.80
C ALA A 568 54.40 -30.55 -1.43
N ILE A 569 53.38 -29.68 -1.38
CA ILE A 569 52.70 -29.27 -0.14
C ILE A 569 51.19 -29.18 -0.38
N ASN A 570 50.45 -29.92 0.44
CA ASN A 570 49.00 -29.89 0.60
C ASN A 570 48.56 -28.77 1.56
N SER A 571 47.29 -28.38 1.42
CA SER A 571 46.44 -27.61 2.35
C SER A 571 46.48 -26.08 2.25
N ILE A 572 45.34 -25.45 1.94
CA ILE A 572 44.56 -24.62 2.89
C ILE A 572 43.22 -24.16 2.27
N ALA A 573 42.18 -24.28 3.11
CA ALA A 573 40.90 -23.55 3.15
C ALA A 573 39.83 -23.76 2.06
N SER A 574 38.89 -24.63 2.41
CA SER A 574 37.48 -24.54 2.06
C SER A 574 36.88 -23.20 2.51
N GLY A 575 36.35 -22.44 1.55
CA GLY A 575 35.46 -21.31 1.84
C GLY A 575 34.13 -21.83 2.36
N ARG A 576 33.74 -21.42 3.57
CA ARG A 576 32.39 -21.65 4.10
C ARG A 576 31.37 -20.89 3.23
N PRO A 577 30.18 -21.46 2.97
CA PRO A 577 29.04 -20.66 2.55
C PRO A 577 28.68 -19.68 3.67
N VAL A 578 28.47 -18.43 3.27
CA VAL A 578 28.01 -17.34 4.13
C VAL A 578 26.62 -17.68 4.68
N ASP A 579 26.47 -17.54 6.00
CA ASP A 579 25.20 -17.65 6.73
C ASP A 579 24.08 -16.80 6.07
N PRO A 580 22.87 -17.35 5.83
CA PRO A 580 21.70 -16.56 5.45
C PRO A 580 21.06 -15.80 6.64
N ASN A 581 21.61 -15.90 7.86
CA ASN A 581 21.01 -15.35 9.07
C ASN A 581 21.25 -13.83 9.27
N LYS A 582 21.19 -13.04 8.20
CA LYS A 582 20.69 -11.67 8.36
C LYS A 582 19.18 -11.78 8.39
N THR A 583 18.63 -11.73 9.60
CA THR A 583 17.23 -11.36 9.86
C THR A 583 16.87 -10.18 8.97
N THR A 584 16.23 -10.48 7.84
CA THR A 584 15.61 -9.48 7.00
C THR A 584 14.47 -8.93 7.85
N ARG A 585 14.70 -7.79 8.51
CA ARG A 585 13.59 -7.02 9.07
C ARG A 585 12.63 -6.79 7.90
N LYS A 586 11.46 -7.42 7.97
CA LYS A 586 10.36 -7.05 7.09
C LYS A 586 10.03 -5.60 7.44
N HIS A 587 10.28 -4.70 6.49
CA HIS A 587 9.86 -3.33 6.59
C HIS A 587 8.41 -3.28 6.13
N TYR A 588 7.52 -2.87 7.04
CA TYR A 588 6.11 -2.66 6.75
C TYR A 588 5.90 -1.19 6.46
N SER A 589 5.17 -0.91 5.39
CA SER A 589 4.61 0.41 5.14
C SER A 589 3.18 0.45 5.69
N TYR A 590 2.75 1.62 6.16
CA TYR A 590 1.43 1.85 6.73
C TYR A 590 0.58 2.66 5.74
N ALA A 591 -0.69 2.29 5.63
CA ALA A 591 -1.59 2.82 4.63
C ALA A 591 -2.95 3.20 5.25
N LEU A 592 -3.32 4.47 5.23
CA LEU A 592 -4.62 4.96 5.73
C LEU A 592 -5.73 4.87 4.66
N ASP A 593 -6.75 4.04 4.90
CA ASP A 593 -7.84 3.71 3.96
C ASP A 593 -8.69 4.90 3.51
N ILE A 594 -8.67 6.01 4.25
CA ILE A 594 -9.39 7.25 3.95
C ILE A 594 -8.71 8.04 2.80
N VAL A 595 -7.39 7.94 2.66
CA VAL A 595 -6.62 8.70 1.65
C VAL A 595 -7.09 8.42 0.21
N PRO A 596 -7.26 7.15 -0.24
CA PRO A 596 -7.81 6.85 -1.56
C PRO A 596 -9.15 7.56 -1.83
N ARG A 597 -10.03 7.55 -0.84
CA ARG A 597 -11.38 8.13 -0.92
C ARG A 597 -11.32 9.65 -1.00
N LYS A 598 -10.47 10.30 -0.21
CA LYS A 598 -10.23 11.75 -0.31
C LYS A 598 -9.79 12.14 -1.73
N ILE A 599 -8.85 11.39 -2.31
CA ILE A 599 -8.35 11.66 -3.67
C ILE A 599 -9.49 11.52 -4.68
N LEU A 600 -10.24 10.42 -4.62
CA LEU A 600 -11.34 10.15 -5.53
C LEU A 600 -12.46 11.19 -5.43
N LEU A 601 -12.88 11.56 -4.21
CA LEU A 601 -14.06 12.41 -3.99
C LEU A 601 -13.77 13.92 -4.06
N ASN A 602 -12.51 14.36 -4.01
CA ASN A 602 -12.17 15.80 -3.99
C ASN A 602 -11.12 16.18 -5.04
N ASP A 603 -10.04 15.40 -5.16
CA ASP A 603 -8.91 15.76 -6.03
C ASP A 603 -9.25 15.44 -7.51
N LEU A 604 -9.97 14.34 -7.77
CA LEU A 604 -10.32 13.83 -9.11
C LEU A 604 -11.77 14.17 -9.50
N THR A 605 -12.15 15.45 -9.38
CA THR A 605 -13.53 15.92 -9.60
C THR A 605 -13.73 16.71 -10.91
N SER A 606 -12.70 16.77 -11.75
CA SER A 606 -12.76 17.51 -13.02
C SER A 606 -13.62 16.77 -14.05
N ILE A 607 -14.26 17.54 -14.94
CA ILE A 607 -15.05 16.97 -16.05
C ILE A 607 -14.17 16.14 -16.99
N SER A 608 -12.93 16.57 -17.24
CA SER A 608 -12.00 15.85 -18.11
C SER A 608 -11.67 14.46 -17.56
N ASP A 609 -11.40 14.37 -16.26
CA ASP A 609 -11.13 13.10 -15.60
C ASP A 609 -12.38 12.21 -15.64
N ALA A 610 -13.56 12.75 -15.32
CA ALA A 610 -14.80 11.99 -15.37
C ALA A 610 -15.12 11.44 -16.77
N ILE A 611 -15.06 12.28 -17.82
CA ILE A 611 -15.34 11.85 -19.20
C ILE A 611 -14.37 10.75 -19.65
N LYS A 612 -13.07 10.95 -19.39
CA LYS A 612 -12.03 9.97 -19.74
C LYS A 612 -12.31 8.61 -19.11
N GLU A 613 -12.71 8.60 -17.85
CA GLU A 613 -12.83 7.37 -17.07
C GLU A 613 -14.17 6.68 -17.28
N ILE A 614 -15.26 7.43 -17.49
CA ILE A 614 -16.54 6.87 -17.95
C ILE A 614 -16.37 6.15 -19.29
N TRP A 615 -15.57 6.71 -20.20
CA TRP A 615 -15.29 6.10 -21.51
C TRP A 615 -14.46 4.81 -21.42
N LEU A 616 -13.55 4.72 -20.45
CA LEU A 616 -12.71 3.54 -20.22
C LEU A 616 -13.40 2.45 -19.38
N MET A 617 -14.48 2.80 -18.69
CA MET A 617 -15.23 1.91 -17.82
C MET A 617 -15.97 0.82 -18.61
N ASP A 618 -16.18 -0.34 -17.97
CA ASP A 618 -17.13 -1.34 -18.45
C ASP A 618 -18.53 -0.71 -18.60
N PRO A 619 -19.12 -0.70 -19.82
CA PRO A 619 -20.45 -0.16 -20.05
C PRO A 619 -21.51 -0.79 -19.12
N ALA A 620 -21.39 -2.06 -18.72
CA ALA A 620 -22.33 -2.67 -17.78
C ALA A 620 -22.31 -2.00 -16.39
N TYR A 621 -21.19 -1.42 -15.98
CA TYR A 621 -21.03 -0.81 -14.65
C TYR A 621 -21.54 0.64 -14.59
N ALA A 622 -21.70 1.35 -15.71
CA ALA A 622 -22.08 2.77 -15.71
C ALA A 622 -23.37 3.08 -14.92
N ILE A 623 -24.32 2.14 -14.89
CA ILE A 623 -25.58 2.26 -14.13
C ILE A 623 -25.39 2.14 -12.61
N SER A 624 -24.26 1.59 -12.18
CA SER A 624 -23.89 1.32 -10.80
C SER A 624 -23.00 2.39 -10.18
N ILE A 625 -22.67 3.46 -10.92
CA ILE A 625 -22.00 4.64 -10.38
C ILE A 625 -22.78 5.10 -9.15
N PHE A 626 -22.07 5.22 -8.02
CA PHE A 626 -22.72 5.31 -6.73
C PHE A 626 -23.19 6.74 -6.41
N THR A 627 -24.32 7.10 -6.99
CA THR A 627 -24.97 8.42 -6.87
C THR A 627 -26.48 8.28 -6.92
N GLN A 628 -27.19 9.25 -6.35
CA GLN A 628 -28.62 9.43 -6.54
C GLN A 628 -28.89 10.48 -7.63
N TYR A 629 -29.38 10.01 -8.78
CA TYR A 629 -29.69 10.86 -9.93
C TYR A 629 -30.86 11.82 -9.64
N CYS A 630 -30.69 13.08 -10.05
CA CYS A 630 -31.72 14.11 -9.96
C CYS A 630 -32.47 14.24 -11.30
N TRP A 631 -31.77 14.08 -12.43
CA TRP A 631 -32.32 14.26 -13.77
C TRP A 631 -31.83 13.21 -14.74
N VAL A 632 -32.64 12.95 -15.77
CA VAL A 632 -32.23 12.13 -16.91
C VAL A 632 -31.23 12.88 -17.79
N ASP A 633 -31.53 14.14 -18.12
CA ASP A 633 -30.86 14.93 -19.14
C ASP A 633 -30.32 16.25 -18.60
N PHE A 634 -29.34 16.84 -19.30
CA PHE A 634 -28.73 18.10 -18.90
C PHE A 634 -29.68 19.31 -19.01
N ASP A 635 -30.78 19.20 -19.76
CA ASP A 635 -31.80 20.26 -19.89
C ASP A 635 -32.91 20.14 -18.83
N HIS A 636 -32.76 19.24 -17.84
CA HIS A 636 -33.70 19.05 -16.72
C HIS A 636 -35.14 18.73 -17.15
N ARG A 637 -35.32 18.10 -18.32
CA ARG A 637 -36.66 17.81 -18.88
C ARG A 637 -37.38 16.71 -18.14
N TRP A 638 -36.64 15.79 -17.54
CA TRP A 638 -37.19 14.67 -16.78
C TRP A 638 -36.54 14.54 -15.40
N GLU A 639 -37.37 14.71 -14.37
CA GLU A 639 -36.98 14.57 -12.97
C GLU A 639 -37.04 13.10 -12.50
N MET A 640 -36.02 12.66 -11.75
CA MET A 640 -35.88 11.26 -11.30
C MET A 640 -35.96 11.07 -9.78
N ASP A 641 -35.96 12.15 -9.00
CA ASP A 641 -35.86 12.05 -7.55
C ASP A 641 -37.05 11.38 -6.87
N HIS A 642 -36.79 10.67 -5.77
CA HIS A 642 -37.81 9.96 -4.98
C HIS A 642 -38.76 10.90 -4.22
N ALA A 643 -38.25 12.05 -3.76
CA ALA A 643 -38.93 12.98 -2.87
C ALA A 643 -38.92 14.41 -3.43
N TYR A 644 -40.05 15.11 -3.29
CA TYR A 644 -40.15 16.49 -3.75
C TYR A 644 -39.12 17.43 -3.09
N GLN A 645 -38.84 17.24 -1.79
CA GLN A 645 -37.89 18.09 -1.06
C GLN A 645 -36.45 17.89 -1.53
N ARG A 646 -36.03 16.65 -1.80
CA ARG A 646 -34.70 16.40 -2.39
C ARG A 646 -34.61 16.92 -3.81
N GLN A 647 -35.63 16.79 -4.64
CA GLN A 647 -35.64 17.42 -5.97
C GLN A 647 -35.40 18.95 -5.90
N LEU A 648 -36.03 19.64 -4.94
CA LEU A 648 -35.76 21.07 -4.70
C LEU A 648 -34.32 21.32 -4.26
N ARG A 649 -33.72 20.42 -3.48
CA ARG A 649 -32.30 20.48 -3.11
C ARG A 649 -31.38 20.26 -4.32
N CYS A 650 -31.73 19.36 -5.24
CA CYS A 650 -31.02 19.18 -6.51
C CYS A 650 -30.91 20.49 -7.28
N TYR A 651 -32.03 21.21 -7.49
CA TYR A 651 -32.01 22.52 -8.16
C TYR A 651 -31.17 23.57 -7.43
N LYS A 652 -31.12 23.53 -6.09
CA LYS A 652 -30.36 24.52 -5.31
C LYS A 652 -28.87 24.24 -5.24
N ARG A 653 -28.45 22.97 -5.28
CA ARG A 653 -27.07 22.56 -4.93
C ARG A 653 -26.33 21.77 -6.01
N TYR A 654 -27.04 20.96 -6.80
CA TYR A 654 -26.41 19.93 -7.64
C TYR A 654 -26.45 20.21 -9.14
N LEU A 655 -27.05 21.34 -9.56
CA LEU A 655 -27.04 21.79 -10.96
C LEU A 655 -25.65 21.70 -11.64
N PRO A 656 -24.55 22.21 -11.06
CA PRO A 656 -23.24 22.16 -11.73
C PRO A 656 -22.55 20.78 -11.69
N ASN A 657 -23.10 19.79 -10.97
CA ASN A 657 -22.47 18.50 -10.78
C ASN A 657 -22.95 17.46 -11.80
N GLY A 658 -22.09 17.07 -12.73
CA GLY A 658 -22.41 16.15 -13.82
C GLY A 658 -22.86 14.75 -13.35
N VAL A 659 -22.48 14.34 -12.14
CA VAL A 659 -22.81 13.00 -11.60
C VAL A 659 -24.31 12.78 -11.42
N VAL A 660 -25.10 13.83 -11.18
CA VAL A 660 -26.54 13.69 -10.88
C VAL A 660 -27.40 13.58 -12.14
N TYR A 661 -26.77 13.55 -13.32
CA TYR A 661 -27.39 13.45 -14.62
C TYR A 661 -27.11 12.09 -15.26
N VAL A 662 -28.15 11.38 -15.67
CA VAL A 662 -27.97 10.10 -16.39
C VAL A 662 -27.32 10.31 -17.77
N GLU A 663 -27.62 11.42 -18.44
CA GLU A 663 -27.02 11.81 -19.73
C GLU A 663 -25.49 11.86 -19.69
N SER A 664 -24.92 12.18 -18.52
CA SER A 664 -23.46 12.28 -18.35
C SER A 664 -22.76 10.99 -18.75
N PHE A 665 -23.19 9.84 -18.25
CA PHE A 665 -22.59 8.58 -18.62
C PHE A 665 -23.13 8.03 -19.93
N LEU A 666 -24.41 8.21 -20.25
CA LEU A 666 -25.01 7.69 -21.49
C LEU A 666 -24.37 8.22 -22.77
N ARG A 667 -23.84 9.44 -22.75
CA ARG A 667 -23.12 10.03 -23.88
C ARG A 667 -21.68 9.54 -24.03
N ASN A 668 -21.12 9.00 -22.95
CA ASN A 668 -19.69 8.73 -22.79
C ASN A 668 -19.36 7.24 -22.65
N ILE A 669 -20.28 6.36 -23.06
CA ILE A 669 -20.11 4.91 -23.02
C ILE A 669 -20.28 4.29 -24.40
N GLU A 670 -19.83 3.05 -24.55
CA GLU A 670 -20.16 2.24 -25.71
C GLU A 670 -21.65 1.87 -25.69
N TRP A 671 -22.44 2.60 -26.47
CA TRP A 671 -23.90 2.52 -26.47
C TRP A 671 -24.46 1.11 -26.70
N ASP A 672 -23.95 0.39 -27.71
CA ASP A 672 -24.50 -0.92 -28.09
C ASP A 672 -24.28 -1.98 -27.00
N SER A 673 -23.08 -2.00 -26.42
CA SER A 673 -22.71 -2.89 -25.30
C SER A 673 -23.52 -2.57 -24.04
N TRP A 674 -23.66 -1.27 -23.72
CA TRP A 674 -24.49 -0.82 -22.62
C TRP A 674 -25.96 -1.19 -22.80
N TYR A 675 -26.53 -0.92 -23.99
CA TYR A 675 -27.94 -1.15 -24.30
C TYR A 675 -28.30 -2.63 -24.24
N TYR A 676 -27.41 -3.49 -24.75
CA TYR A 676 -27.56 -4.95 -24.66
C TYR A 676 -27.54 -5.45 -23.21
N SER A 677 -26.61 -4.96 -22.40
CA SER A 677 -26.38 -5.43 -21.02
C SER A 677 -27.44 -4.93 -20.03
N ASN A 678 -27.98 -3.72 -20.23
CA ASN A 678 -28.80 -3.02 -19.24
C ASN A 678 -30.30 -2.91 -19.58
N HIS A 679 -30.74 -3.42 -20.74
CA HIS A 679 -32.14 -3.56 -21.19
C HIS A 679 -33.13 -2.52 -20.60
N PRO A 680 -33.48 -1.44 -21.32
CA PRO A 680 -33.83 -0.20 -20.65
C PRO A 680 -35.32 -0.14 -20.30
N ASN A 681 -35.68 -0.64 -19.12
CA ASN A 681 -37.03 -0.41 -18.58
C ASN A 681 -37.29 1.08 -18.28
N PHE A 682 -36.24 1.89 -18.03
CA PHE A 682 -36.37 3.34 -17.78
C PHE A 682 -36.61 4.17 -19.06
N ILE A 683 -36.11 3.73 -20.22
CA ILE A 683 -36.27 4.45 -21.50
C ILE A 683 -37.72 4.38 -22.01
N LYS A 684 -38.49 3.36 -21.61
CA LYS A 684 -39.90 3.18 -22.03
C LYS A 684 -40.80 4.36 -21.68
N ALA A 685 -40.51 5.09 -20.61
CA ALA A 685 -41.29 6.26 -20.21
C ALA A 685 -40.87 7.52 -21.01
N ILE A 686 -39.57 7.66 -21.30
CA ILE A 686 -39.00 8.81 -22.02
C ILE A 686 -39.45 8.82 -23.50
N VAL A 687 -39.44 7.66 -24.15
CA VAL A 687 -39.78 7.49 -25.58
C VAL A 687 -41.26 7.77 -25.90
N GLN A 688 -42.11 7.94 -24.88
CA GLN A 688 -43.52 8.33 -25.07
C GLN A 688 -43.67 9.79 -25.50
N THR A 689 -42.65 10.62 -25.28
CA THR A 689 -42.62 12.03 -25.67
C THR A 689 -41.83 12.22 -26.97
N SER A 690 -42.24 13.17 -27.81
CA SER A 690 -41.50 13.52 -29.05
C SER A 690 -40.08 13.96 -28.75
N ASP A 691 -39.92 14.76 -27.70
CA ASP A 691 -38.62 15.30 -27.29
C ASP A 691 -37.71 14.20 -26.73
N GLY A 692 -38.29 13.21 -26.05
CA GLY A 692 -37.57 12.02 -25.57
C GLY A 692 -37.07 11.11 -26.69
N GLN A 693 -37.80 10.99 -27.79
CA GLN A 693 -37.33 10.27 -28.98
C GLN A 693 -36.14 10.97 -29.63
N VAL A 694 -36.20 12.30 -29.74
CA VAL A 694 -35.10 13.11 -30.30
C VAL A 694 -33.87 13.02 -29.39
N TRP A 695 -34.04 13.21 -28.09
CA TRP A 695 -32.94 13.09 -27.12
C TRP A 695 -32.31 11.70 -27.15
N LEU A 696 -33.11 10.63 -27.13
CA LEU A 696 -32.60 9.25 -27.19
C LEU A 696 -31.80 8.98 -28.48
N SER A 697 -32.23 9.52 -29.61
CA SER A 697 -31.52 9.39 -30.88
C SER A 697 -30.17 10.13 -30.91
N SER A 698 -29.94 11.06 -29.97
CA SER A 698 -28.71 11.86 -29.88
C SER A 698 -27.59 11.23 -29.06
N LEU A 699 -27.88 10.17 -28.29
CA LEU A 699 -26.93 9.51 -27.39
C LEU A 699 -25.98 8.52 -28.10
N PRO A 700 -26.44 7.66 -29.02
CA PRO A 700 -25.55 6.73 -29.71
C PRO A 700 -24.44 7.48 -30.47
N ASN A 701 -23.18 7.12 -30.21
CA ASN A 701 -22.00 7.76 -30.81
C ASN A 701 -21.87 9.27 -30.50
N ALA A 702 -22.43 9.75 -29.39
CA ALA A 702 -22.31 11.14 -28.94
C ALA A 702 -20.85 11.52 -28.65
N PHE A 703 -20.11 10.66 -27.96
CA PHE A 703 -18.69 10.86 -27.69
C PHE A 703 -17.86 10.92 -28.99
N LYS A 704 -17.06 11.97 -29.13
CA LYS A 704 -16.09 12.16 -30.25
C LYS A 704 -14.67 12.38 -29.73
N SER A 705 -14.53 13.27 -28.77
CA SER A 705 -13.29 13.60 -28.08
C SER A 705 -13.61 14.16 -26.69
N ILE A 706 -12.64 14.12 -25.79
CA ILE A 706 -12.77 14.68 -24.44
C ILE A 706 -13.08 16.19 -24.53
N ASP A 707 -12.36 16.93 -25.37
CA ASP A 707 -12.54 18.38 -25.51
C ASP A 707 -13.94 18.76 -26.03
N SER A 708 -14.46 18.04 -27.03
CA SER A 708 -15.80 18.32 -27.57
C SER A 708 -16.90 18.07 -26.54
N GLU A 709 -16.77 16.99 -25.75
CA GLU A 709 -17.77 16.64 -24.75
C GLU A 709 -17.67 17.56 -23.53
N MET A 710 -16.46 17.92 -23.11
CA MET A 710 -16.25 18.92 -22.05
C MET A 710 -16.89 20.26 -22.42
N ASN A 711 -16.74 20.72 -23.66
CA ASN A 711 -17.39 21.93 -24.15
C ASN A 711 -18.93 21.81 -24.14
N TYR A 712 -19.47 20.63 -24.48
CA TYR A 712 -20.91 20.37 -24.39
C TYR A 712 -21.42 20.44 -22.95
N TRP A 713 -20.74 19.80 -22.00
CA TRP A 713 -21.08 19.82 -20.57
C TRP A 713 -21.03 21.24 -20.00
N MET A 714 -19.95 21.98 -20.29
CA MET A 714 -19.81 23.38 -19.85
C MET A 714 -20.89 24.29 -20.46
N ALA A 715 -21.28 24.08 -21.72
CA ALA A 715 -22.38 24.81 -22.35
C ALA A 715 -23.74 24.53 -21.70
N LYS A 716 -23.90 23.36 -21.06
CA LYS A 716 -25.07 22.99 -20.25
C LYS A 716 -24.97 23.42 -18.78
N GLY A 717 -23.91 24.12 -18.40
CA GLY A 717 -23.72 24.59 -17.01
C GLY A 717 -23.17 23.54 -16.05
N VAL A 718 -22.70 22.40 -16.55
CA VAL A 718 -22.00 21.38 -15.74
C VAL A 718 -20.53 21.78 -15.61
N LEU A 719 -20.02 21.83 -14.38
CA LEU A 719 -18.68 22.34 -14.04
C LEU A 719 -17.79 21.32 -13.33
N ASN A 720 -18.37 20.35 -12.62
CA ASN A 720 -17.62 19.34 -11.87
C ASN A 720 -18.33 17.99 -11.90
N TYR A 721 -17.65 16.95 -11.45
CA TYR A 721 -18.18 15.60 -11.33
C TYR A 721 -17.76 15.03 -9.96
N VAL A 722 -18.59 15.28 -8.94
CA VAL A 722 -18.29 14.95 -7.53
C VAL A 722 -19.19 13.80 -7.10
N LEU A 723 -18.61 12.63 -6.84
CA LEU A 723 -19.33 11.43 -6.36
C LEU A 723 -19.85 11.58 -4.93
N GLN A 724 -20.91 10.86 -4.58
CA GLN A 724 -21.46 10.86 -3.22
C GLN A 724 -20.65 9.93 -2.29
N TRP A 725 -20.49 10.33 -1.03
CA TRP A 725 -19.76 9.52 -0.05
C TRP A 725 -20.57 8.28 0.33
N ASN A 726 -19.94 7.10 0.32
CA ASN A 726 -20.57 5.85 0.70
C ASN A 726 -19.60 4.89 1.38
N ASN A 727 -20.13 3.84 2.01
CA ASN A 727 -19.33 2.76 2.56
C ASN A 727 -19.68 1.37 2.00
N ARG A 728 -20.22 1.33 0.78
CA ARG A 728 -20.49 0.08 0.05
C ARG A 728 -19.19 -0.58 -0.44
N VAL A 729 -18.14 0.22 -0.65
CA VAL A 729 -16.87 -0.21 -1.25
C VAL A 729 -15.70 0.36 -0.45
N GLN A 730 -14.65 -0.45 -0.29
CA GLN A 730 -13.32 0.02 0.10
C GLN A 730 -12.63 0.55 -1.16
N THR A 731 -12.32 1.84 -1.20
CA THR A 731 -11.59 2.44 -2.33
C THR A 731 -10.13 2.02 -2.28
N GLY A 732 -9.63 1.42 -3.36
CA GLY A 732 -8.23 1.03 -3.53
C GLY A 732 -7.34 2.19 -3.96
N LEU A 733 -6.06 2.08 -3.62
CA LEU A 733 -4.99 3.00 -4.03
C LEU A 733 -3.75 2.18 -4.39
N SER A 734 -3.25 2.36 -5.60
CA SER A 734 -1.90 1.92 -5.98
C SER A 734 -1.02 3.15 -6.19
N GLU A 735 -0.04 3.35 -5.33
CA GLU A 735 0.90 4.47 -5.43
C GLU A 735 2.31 3.95 -5.71
N SER A 736 3.00 4.61 -6.64
CA SER A 736 4.38 4.28 -7.00
C SER A 736 5.28 5.49 -7.14
N ILE A 737 6.58 5.29 -6.93
CA ILE A 737 7.64 6.25 -7.22
C ILE A 737 8.53 5.74 -8.35
N ASP A 738 8.81 6.60 -9.34
CA ASP A 738 9.65 6.25 -10.48
C ASP A 738 11.13 6.33 -10.11
N LEU A 739 11.82 5.20 -10.13
CA LEU A 739 13.27 5.14 -10.01
C LEU A 739 13.92 5.29 -11.38
N ILE A 740 14.74 6.33 -11.57
CA ILE A 740 15.46 6.54 -12.84
C ILE A 740 16.93 6.13 -12.69
N ASN A 741 17.33 5.13 -13.48
CA ASN A 741 18.69 4.61 -13.49
C ASN A 741 19.63 5.42 -14.42
N VAL A 742 20.92 5.05 -14.46
CA VAL A 742 21.95 5.72 -15.28
C VAL A 742 21.66 5.75 -16.78
N PHE A 743 20.86 4.79 -17.27
CA PHE A 743 20.48 4.70 -18.68
C PHE A 743 19.20 5.47 -19.00
N GLY A 744 18.60 6.15 -18.00
CA GLY A 744 17.32 6.85 -18.14
C GLY A 744 16.10 5.93 -18.11
N ALA A 745 16.26 4.64 -17.83
CA ALA A 745 15.13 3.73 -17.70
C ALA A 745 14.40 3.98 -16.37
N LYS A 746 13.07 4.05 -16.45
CA LYS A 746 12.17 4.23 -15.32
C LYS A 746 11.73 2.86 -14.80
N GLN A 747 11.85 2.66 -13.49
CA GLN A 747 11.31 1.50 -12.78
C GLN A 747 10.35 2.03 -11.72
N PRO A 748 9.02 1.82 -11.85
CA PRO A 748 8.09 2.15 -10.79
C PRO A 748 8.32 1.21 -9.60
N LEU A 749 8.35 1.78 -8.40
CA LEU A 749 8.42 1.06 -7.13
C LEU A 749 7.17 1.40 -6.33
N THR A 750 6.43 0.39 -5.89
CA THR A 750 5.18 0.59 -5.15
C THR A 750 5.49 1.13 -3.75
N THR A 751 4.98 2.32 -3.46
CA THR A 751 5.13 3.00 -2.16
C THR A 751 3.92 2.85 -1.28
N TYR A 752 2.75 2.56 -1.86
CA TYR A 752 1.48 2.37 -1.16
C TYR A 752 0.57 1.45 -1.96
N HIS A 753 -0.07 0.49 -1.29
CA HIS A 753 -1.04 -0.38 -1.96
C HIS A 753 -2.19 -0.78 -1.03
N ILE A 754 -3.40 -0.37 -1.39
CA ILE A 754 -4.68 -0.83 -0.83
C ILE A 754 -5.50 -1.41 -1.98
N SER A 755 -5.95 -2.65 -1.84
CA SER A 755 -6.86 -3.27 -2.80
C SER A 755 -8.29 -2.78 -2.60
N TYR A 756 -9.00 -2.52 -3.70
CA TYR A 756 -10.44 -2.30 -3.61
C TYR A 756 -11.15 -3.57 -3.15
N SER A 757 -12.23 -3.42 -2.39
CA SER A 757 -13.06 -4.57 -1.97
C SER A 757 -14.53 -4.18 -1.77
N SER A 758 -15.42 -5.14 -2.05
CA SER A 758 -16.86 -4.96 -1.81
C SER A 758 -17.18 -5.10 -0.33
N ARG A 759 -17.98 -4.18 0.20
CA ARG A 759 -18.41 -4.13 1.60
C ARG A 759 -19.92 -4.34 1.75
N VAL A 760 -20.59 -4.95 0.77
CA VAL A 760 -22.06 -5.10 0.76
C VAL A 760 -22.62 -5.69 2.06
N ALA A 761 -21.92 -6.65 2.68
CA ALA A 761 -22.36 -7.25 3.97
C ALA A 761 -22.22 -6.32 5.19
N THR A 762 -21.38 -5.27 5.10
CA THR A 762 -21.16 -4.26 6.15
C THR A 762 -21.56 -2.86 5.69
N TRP A 763 -22.27 -2.76 4.58
CA TRP A 763 -22.76 -1.51 4.01
C TRP A 763 -23.83 -0.95 4.96
N THR A 764 -23.72 0.33 5.34
CA THR A 764 -24.70 0.98 6.25
C THR A 764 -25.28 2.27 5.67
N THR A 765 -24.64 2.84 4.65
CA THR A 765 -25.16 4.01 3.92
C THR A 765 -26.42 3.72 3.10
N PHE A 766 -26.77 2.46 2.86
CA PHE A 766 -27.97 2.05 2.11
C PHE A 766 -29.25 2.71 2.64
N GLY A 767 -29.35 2.90 3.96
CA GLY A 767 -30.55 3.46 4.58
C GLY A 767 -30.71 4.93 4.21
N LEU A 768 -29.61 5.64 4.03
CA LEU A 768 -29.63 7.05 3.63
C LEU A 768 -29.89 7.17 2.13
N TYR A 769 -29.21 6.34 1.34
CA TYR A 769 -29.48 6.12 -0.08
C TYR A 769 -28.85 4.81 -0.59
N TRP A 770 -29.57 4.09 -1.45
CA TRP A 770 -29.12 2.79 -1.99
C TRP A 770 -28.70 2.80 -3.46
N ALA A 771 -28.52 3.99 -4.04
CA ALA A 771 -28.12 4.21 -5.44
C ALA A 771 -29.07 3.59 -6.50
N TYR A 772 -28.80 3.94 -7.76
CA TYR A 772 -29.72 3.68 -8.87
C TYR A 772 -30.04 2.21 -9.19
N PRO A 773 -29.11 1.23 -9.06
CA PRO A 773 -29.43 -0.17 -9.30
C PRO A 773 -30.51 -0.71 -8.35
N ASP A 774 -30.48 -0.31 -7.08
CA ASP A 774 -31.48 -0.73 -6.09
C ASP A 774 -32.83 -0.02 -6.34
N ASP A 775 -32.83 1.19 -6.90
CA ASP A 775 -34.05 1.86 -7.38
C ASP A 775 -34.68 1.14 -8.59
N LEU A 776 -33.86 0.64 -9.50
CA LEU A 776 -34.32 -0.19 -10.62
C LEU A 776 -34.87 -1.53 -10.13
N TRP A 777 -34.18 -2.16 -9.17
CA TRP A 777 -34.66 -3.36 -8.50
C TRP A 777 -36.01 -3.08 -7.81
N ALA A 778 -36.12 -2.02 -7.02
CA ALA A 778 -37.35 -1.63 -6.34
C ALA A 778 -38.49 -1.37 -7.34
N ALA A 779 -38.23 -0.63 -8.42
CA ALA A 779 -39.18 -0.41 -9.50
C ALA A 779 -39.61 -1.71 -10.21
N SER A 780 -38.72 -2.70 -10.30
CA SER A 780 -38.98 -4.01 -10.92
C SER A 780 -39.73 -4.98 -9.99
N VAL A 781 -39.37 -5.05 -8.70
CA VAL A 781 -40.01 -5.89 -7.68
C VAL A 781 -41.40 -5.36 -7.33
N MET A 782 -41.58 -4.04 -7.41
CA MET A 782 -42.89 -3.41 -7.36
C MET A 782 -43.74 -3.69 -8.63
N ASN A 783 -43.29 -4.57 -9.54
CA ASN A 783 -44.03 -5.11 -10.69
C ASN A 783 -44.36 -6.62 -10.56
N GLY A 784 -44.65 -7.09 -9.34
CA GLY A 784 -45.43 -8.31 -9.02
C GLY A 784 -46.84 -7.97 -8.50
N SER A 785 -47.79 -8.92 -8.48
CA SER A 785 -49.13 -8.66 -7.91
C SER A 785 -49.09 -8.67 -6.38
N LEU A 786 -49.72 -7.67 -5.75
CA LEU A 786 -49.87 -7.51 -4.30
C LEU A 786 -51.32 -7.76 -3.80
N VAL A 787 -52.20 -8.36 -4.61
CA VAL A 787 -53.48 -8.88 -4.11
C VAL A 787 -53.18 -10.12 -3.27
N ARG A 788 -53.56 -10.14 -1.98
CA ARG A 788 -53.71 -11.41 -1.27
C ARG A 788 -54.60 -12.29 -2.13
N ASN A 789 -54.05 -13.38 -2.67
CA ASN A 789 -54.67 -14.39 -3.55
C ASN A 789 -54.51 -14.23 -5.09
N ALA A 790 -53.50 -13.49 -5.58
CA ALA A 790 -53.07 -13.57 -6.98
C ALA A 790 -51.99 -14.66 -7.19
N THR A 791 -51.92 -15.26 -8.39
CA THR A 791 -51.03 -16.39 -8.74
C THR A 791 -49.53 -16.04 -8.79
N ASN A 792 -49.17 -14.77 -8.65
CA ASN A 792 -47.79 -14.26 -8.62
C ASN A 792 -47.52 -13.34 -7.40
N ASP A 793 -48.14 -13.66 -6.26
CA ASP A 793 -48.02 -12.93 -4.98
C ASP A 793 -46.63 -13.15 -4.32
N VAL A 794 -45.97 -12.04 -3.98
CA VAL A 794 -44.61 -11.96 -3.41
C VAL A 794 -44.59 -12.26 -1.89
N ALA A 795 -45.76 -12.35 -1.23
CA ALA A 795 -45.86 -12.69 0.19
C ALA A 795 -45.54 -14.16 0.54
N LEU A 796 -45.27 -15.03 -0.43
CA LEU A 796 -45.06 -16.47 -0.22
C LEU A 796 -43.60 -16.91 0.00
N GLN A 797 -42.61 -16.03 -0.10
CA GLN A 797 -41.24 -16.34 0.36
C GLN A 797 -40.95 -15.71 1.72
N ARG A 798 -41.71 -16.15 2.73
CA ARG A 798 -41.22 -16.15 4.11
C ARG A 798 -40.23 -17.28 4.28
N LEU A 799 -38.96 -16.99 4.08
CA LEU A 799 -37.95 -17.53 4.99
C LEU A 799 -37.57 -16.37 5.91
N SER A 800 -38.44 -16.11 6.89
CA SER A 800 -37.96 -15.50 8.12
C SER A 800 -36.93 -16.48 8.68
N THR A 801 -35.64 -16.14 8.60
CA THR A 801 -34.74 -16.62 9.64
C THR A 801 -35.33 -16.13 10.95
N SER A 802 -35.65 -17.07 11.83
CA SER A 802 -36.19 -16.76 13.15
C SER A 802 -35.31 -15.71 13.82
N SER A 803 -35.90 -14.55 14.11
CA SER A 803 -35.35 -13.52 14.99
C SER A 803 -34.99 -14.07 16.37
N ASP A 804 -35.47 -15.28 16.69
CA ASP A 804 -35.21 -15.95 17.96
C ASP A 804 -33.77 -16.47 18.03
N ILE A 805 -33.13 -16.90 16.92
CA ILE A 805 -31.72 -17.34 16.99
C ILE A 805 -30.78 -16.17 17.26
N ILE A 806 -30.94 -15.05 16.56
CA ILE A 806 -30.09 -13.86 16.77
C ILE A 806 -30.32 -13.32 18.18
N TYR A 807 -31.58 -13.23 18.63
CA TYR A 807 -31.91 -12.82 19.99
C TYR A 807 -31.31 -13.78 21.03
N VAL A 808 -31.41 -15.08 20.81
CA VAL A 808 -30.88 -16.11 21.72
C VAL A 808 -29.35 -16.11 21.79
N VAL A 809 -28.66 -15.94 20.65
CA VAL A 809 -27.20 -15.86 20.59
C VAL A 809 -26.70 -14.57 21.27
N THR A 810 -27.27 -13.42 20.89
CA THR A 810 -26.86 -12.12 21.47
C THR A 810 -27.15 -12.01 22.96
N THR A 811 -28.28 -12.57 23.42
CA THR A 811 -28.61 -12.66 24.85
C THR A 811 -27.61 -13.55 25.57
N PHE A 812 -27.29 -14.72 25.01
CA PHE A 812 -26.28 -15.61 25.57
C PHE A 812 -24.91 -14.94 25.68
N ASP A 813 -24.44 -14.27 24.62
CA ASP A 813 -23.14 -13.59 24.61
C ASP A 813 -23.08 -12.48 25.66
N SER A 814 -24.15 -11.70 25.80
CA SER A 814 -24.24 -10.63 26.81
C SER A 814 -24.16 -11.19 28.24
N LEU A 815 -24.80 -12.33 28.50
CA LEU A 815 -24.82 -13.00 29.81
C LEU A 815 -23.48 -13.67 30.12
N LEU A 816 -22.87 -14.31 29.13
CA LEU A 816 -21.54 -14.91 29.25
C LEU A 816 -20.50 -13.84 29.63
N LEU A 817 -20.50 -12.70 28.93
CA LEU A 817 -19.58 -11.59 29.22
C LEU A 817 -19.76 -11.04 30.63
N ARG A 818 -21.02 -10.89 31.11
CA ARG A 818 -21.29 -10.47 32.50
C ARG A 818 -20.78 -11.49 33.51
N ALA A 819 -21.04 -12.77 33.30
CA ALA A 819 -20.63 -13.84 34.21
C ALA A 819 -19.09 -13.96 34.30
N VAL A 820 -18.42 -13.86 33.15
CA VAL A 820 -16.96 -13.92 33.05
C VAL A 820 -16.30 -12.70 33.70
N ARG A 821 -16.86 -11.49 33.54
CA ARG A 821 -16.37 -10.28 34.23
C ARG A 821 -16.55 -10.35 35.75
N ALA A 822 -17.63 -10.97 36.22
CA ALA A 822 -17.95 -11.05 37.64
C ALA A 822 -17.15 -12.12 38.41
N ASN A 823 -16.58 -13.13 37.74
CA ASN A 823 -15.91 -14.26 38.39
C ASN A 823 -14.55 -14.57 37.76
N ILE A 824 -13.48 -14.27 38.49
CA ILE A 824 -12.09 -14.44 38.01
C ILE A 824 -11.71 -15.91 37.76
N THR A 825 -12.30 -16.85 38.51
CA THR A 825 -12.09 -18.29 38.30
C THR A 825 -12.76 -18.75 37.00
N LEU A 826 -13.95 -18.22 36.69
CA LEU A 826 -14.62 -18.49 35.42
C LEU A 826 -13.86 -17.87 34.23
N TYR A 827 -13.32 -16.66 34.41
CA TYR A 827 -12.48 -16.01 33.40
C TYR A 827 -11.21 -16.79 33.07
N SER A 828 -10.48 -17.27 34.08
CA SER A 828 -9.28 -18.08 33.85
C SER A 828 -9.59 -19.43 33.18
N GLN A 829 -10.73 -20.05 33.49
CA GLN A 829 -11.19 -21.26 32.79
C GLN A 829 -11.61 -20.98 31.34
N TYR A 830 -12.26 -19.85 31.08
CA TYR A 830 -12.66 -19.43 29.74
C TYR A 830 -11.45 -19.12 28.85
N GLN A 831 -10.39 -18.52 29.39
CA GLN A 831 -9.14 -18.25 28.66
C GLN A 831 -8.39 -19.53 28.22
N LEU A 832 -8.68 -20.68 28.84
CA LEU A 832 -8.08 -21.97 28.45
C LEU A 832 -8.77 -22.61 27.24
N LEU A 833 -9.91 -22.08 26.78
CA LEU A 833 -10.56 -22.56 25.56
C LEU A 833 -9.81 -22.05 24.34
N THR A 834 -9.45 -22.97 23.44
CA THR A 834 -8.80 -22.66 22.17
C THR A 834 -9.74 -22.90 21.00
N THR A 835 -9.49 -22.19 19.90
CA THR A 835 -10.14 -22.46 18.61
C THR A 835 -9.66 -23.81 18.09
N LEU A 836 -10.59 -24.71 17.76
CA LEU A 836 -10.29 -26.03 17.20
C LEU A 836 -11.09 -26.25 15.92
N THR A 837 -10.51 -27.03 15.01
CA THR A 837 -11.18 -27.45 13.79
C THR A 837 -11.64 -28.88 13.98
N LEU A 838 -12.95 -29.10 13.93
CA LEU A 838 -13.58 -30.39 14.18
C LEU A 838 -14.14 -30.95 12.88
N ASP A 839 -14.28 -32.27 12.79
CA ASP A 839 -14.87 -32.95 11.62
C ASP A 839 -16.17 -33.70 11.97
N PRO A 840 -17.22 -32.98 12.42
CA PRO A 840 -18.47 -33.62 12.80
C PRO A 840 -19.19 -34.18 11.58
N VAL A 841 -19.39 -35.50 11.55
CA VAL A 841 -20.19 -36.21 10.57
C VAL A 841 -21.36 -36.88 11.28
N LEU A 842 -22.56 -36.66 10.75
CA LEU A 842 -23.77 -37.32 11.26
C LEU A 842 -23.63 -38.83 11.10
N LYS A 843 -23.97 -39.59 12.16
CA LYS A 843 -23.90 -41.06 12.13
C LYS A 843 -24.72 -41.67 10.98
N SER A 844 -25.88 -41.09 10.65
CA SER A 844 -26.70 -41.53 9.52
C SER A 844 -26.03 -41.39 8.15
N TRP A 845 -25.00 -40.56 8.03
CA TRP A 845 -24.23 -40.38 6.80
C TRP A 845 -23.12 -41.44 6.71
N THR A 846 -22.55 -41.87 7.84
CA THR A 846 -21.49 -42.90 7.86
C THR A 846 -22.03 -44.34 7.85
N GLU A 847 -23.26 -44.56 8.32
CA GLU A 847 -23.85 -45.91 8.46
C GLU A 847 -24.25 -46.57 7.13
N LEU A 848 -24.41 -45.82 6.04
CA LEU A 848 -25.02 -46.30 4.79
C LEU A 848 -24.07 -46.41 3.59
N ASN A 849 -22.74 -46.36 3.79
CA ASN A 849 -21.71 -46.48 2.74
C ASN A 849 -21.98 -45.61 1.49
N TYR A 850 -22.41 -44.36 1.70
CA TYR A 850 -22.68 -43.44 0.61
C TYR A 850 -21.40 -42.94 -0.09
N ASN A 851 -21.53 -42.69 -1.39
CA ASN A 851 -20.56 -41.91 -2.15
C ASN A 851 -21.05 -40.46 -2.27
N TYR A 852 -20.17 -39.50 -1.95
CA TYR A 852 -20.51 -38.08 -1.86
C TYR A 852 -20.03 -37.30 -3.08
N TYR A 853 -20.89 -36.48 -3.66
CA TYR A 853 -20.61 -35.72 -4.88
C TYR A 853 -20.40 -34.21 -4.66
N GLY A 854 -20.37 -33.76 -3.39
CA GLY A 854 -20.10 -32.37 -3.00
C GLY A 854 -21.23 -31.71 -2.21
N GLY A 855 -20.90 -30.65 -1.49
CA GLY A 855 -21.86 -29.83 -0.72
C GLY A 855 -22.21 -28.49 -1.38
N SER A 856 -21.68 -28.22 -2.57
CA SER A 856 -21.87 -26.97 -3.31
C SER A 856 -22.59 -27.20 -4.63
N THR A 857 -23.79 -26.63 -4.74
CA THR A 857 -24.65 -26.72 -5.93
C THR A 857 -24.09 -25.96 -7.13
N LEU A 858 -23.03 -25.16 -6.93
CA LEU A 858 -22.32 -24.43 -7.98
C LEU A 858 -21.26 -25.28 -8.69
N CYS A 859 -20.87 -26.42 -8.10
CA CYS A 859 -19.87 -27.31 -8.67
C CYS A 859 -20.51 -28.52 -9.36
N ASN A 860 -20.84 -28.33 -10.63
CA ASN A 860 -21.73 -29.22 -11.38
C ASN A 860 -21.08 -30.53 -11.85
N ALA A 861 -19.75 -30.67 -11.69
CA ALA A 861 -19.00 -31.85 -12.12
C ALA A 861 -17.95 -32.24 -11.06
N ARG A 862 -18.27 -33.21 -10.20
CA ARG A 862 -17.33 -33.76 -9.22
C ARG A 862 -17.30 -35.29 -9.27
N ALA A 863 -16.12 -35.84 -9.07
CA ALA A 863 -15.95 -37.27 -8.81
C ALA A 863 -16.45 -37.61 -7.40
N ALA A 864 -17.00 -38.81 -7.25
CA ALA A 864 -17.53 -39.28 -5.97
C ALA A 864 -16.39 -39.47 -4.94
N THR A 865 -16.61 -39.05 -3.69
CA THR A 865 -15.70 -39.26 -2.57
C THR A 865 -16.29 -40.22 -1.54
N THR A 866 -15.42 -40.88 -0.77
CA THR A 866 -15.81 -41.78 0.34
C THR A 866 -16.05 -41.04 1.66
N PHE A 867 -15.76 -39.73 1.69
CA PHE A 867 -15.96 -38.86 2.85
C PHE A 867 -16.93 -37.74 2.52
N VAL A 868 -17.60 -37.23 3.56
CA VAL A 868 -18.51 -36.08 3.48
C VAL A 868 -17.71 -34.82 3.18
N GLN A 869 -18.12 -34.06 2.16
CA GLN A 869 -17.47 -32.81 1.75
C GLN A 869 -18.10 -31.61 2.46
N ALA A 870 -17.34 -30.51 2.58
CA ALA A 870 -17.84 -29.27 3.18
C ALA A 870 -19.09 -28.73 2.44
N SER A 871 -19.94 -28.03 3.19
CA SER A 871 -21.07 -27.27 2.62
C SER A 871 -20.56 -26.09 1.77
N TYR A 872 -21.40 -25.57 0.88
CA TYR A 872 -21.01 -24.48 -0.02
C TYR A 872 -20.45 -23.24 0.70
N SER A 873 -19.46 -22.60 0.08
CA SER A 873 -18.88 -21.33 0.53
C SER A 873 -18.72 -20.34 -0.65
N PHE A 874 -18.54 -19.06 -0.34
CA PHE A 874 -18.33 -18.02 -1.35
C PHE A 874 -17.07 -18.25 -2.19
N ASP A 875 -16.02 -18.79 -1.57
CA ASP A 875 -14.70 -19.01 -2.17
C ASP A 875 -14.53 -20.43 -2.74
N ASP A 876 -15.64 -21.14 -2.97
CA ASP A 876 -15.62 -22.51 -3.49
C ASP A 876 -15.02 -22.55 -4.89
N VAL A 877 -13.72 -22.83 -4.95
CA VAL A 877 -13.08 -23.29 -6.17
C VAL A 877 -13.47 -24.76 -6.38
N CYS A 878 -14.09 -25.10 -7.52
CA CYS A 878 -14.51 -26.47 -7.86
C CYS A 878 -13.33 -27.43 -8.13
N GLY A 879 -12.21 -27.27 -7.41
CA GLY A 879 -11.03 -28.10 -7.43
C GLY A 879 -11.18 -29.36 -6.57
N GLN A 880 -10.07 -29.78 -5.94
CA GLN A 880 -10.01 -31.05 -5.21
C GLN A 880 -10.97 -31.07 -4.02
N PRO A 881 -11.81 -32.12 -3.88
CA PRO A 881 -12.79 -32.21 -2.80
C PRO A 881 -12.08 -32.36 -1.44
N LYS A 882 -12.48 -31.54 -0.46
CA LYS A 882 -11.97 -31.57 0.92
C LYS A 882 -13.02 -32.14 1.88
N PRO A 883 -12.61 -32.87 2.93
CA PRO A 883 -13.53 -33.33 3.97
C PRO A 883 -14.23 -32.18 4.68
N LEU A 884 -15.45 -32.42 5.17
CA LEU A 884 -16.20 -31.48 6.00
C LEU A 884 -15.40 -31.20 7.28
N GLN A 885 -15.06 -29.94 7.47
CA GLN A 885 -14.41 -29.43 8.66
C GLN A 885 -15.14 -28.16 9.11
N ILE A 886 -15.32 -28.01 10.41
CA ILE A 886 -15.94 -26.85 11.04
C ILE A 886 -14.97 -26.30 12.07
N THR A 887 -14.59 -25.03 11.91
CA THR A 887 -13.78 -24.33 12.91
C THR A 887 -14.67 -23.71 13.95
N THR A 888 -14.54 -24.16 15.20
CA THR A 888 -15.32 -23.65 16.34
C THR A 888 -14.45 -22.76 17.21
N ASN A 889 -14.93 -21.55 17.50
CA ASN A 889 -14.32 -20.65 18.47
C ASN A 889 -14.91 -20.88 19.88
N PRO A 890 -14.25 -20.41 20.96
CA PRO A 890 -14.71 -20.64 22.34
C PRO A 890 -16.17 -20.23 22.62
N GLN A 891 -16.61 -19.09 22.07
CA GLN A 891 -17.99 -18.58 22.22
C GLN A 891 -19.03 -19.50 21.56
N SER A 892 -18.83 -19.83 20.28
CA SER A 892 -19.74 -20.70 19.52
C SER A 892 -19.83 -22.11 20.10
N ALA A 893 -18.69 -22.65 20.57
CA ALA A 893 -18.64 -23.95 21.22
C ALA A 893 -19.42 -23.97 22.54
N LEU A 894 -19.28 -22.92 23.37
CA LEU A 894 -19.99 -22.80 24.64
C LEU A 894 -21.49 -22.54 24.45
N PHE A 895 -21.87 -21.75 23.45
CA PHE A 895 -23.26 -21.57 23.05
C PHE A 895 -23.90 -22.90 22.65
N ALA A 896 -23.27 -23.65 21.74
CA ALA A 896 -23.75 -24.94 21.29
C ALA A 896 -23.86 -25.95 22.45
N TYR A 897 -22.85 -26.00 23.33
CA TYR A 897 -22.86 -26.86 24.51
C TYR A 897 -23.97 -26.50 25.50
N SER A 898 -24.23 -25.20 25.71
CA SER A 898 -25.32 -24.76 26.57
C SER A 898 -26.68 -25.26 26.07
N ARG A 899 -26.91 -25.25 24.76
CA ARG A 899 -28.15 -25.72 24.14
C ARG A 899 -28.25 -27.25 24.19
N LEU A 900 -27.16 -27.96 23.95
CA LEU A 900 -27.07 -29.42 24.11
C LEU A 900 -27.54 -29.85 25.52
N ARG A 901 -27.10 -29.11 26.55
CA ARG A 901 -27.45 -29.38 27.94
C ARG A 901 -28.89 -29.00 28.31
N VAL A 902 -29.45 -27.97 27.70
CA VAL A 902 -30.87 -27.60 27.84
C VAL A 902 -31.80 -28.68 27.27
N VAL A 903 -31.41 -29.29 26.15
CA VAL A 903 -32.17 -30.36 25.49
C VAL A 903 -32.03 -31.72 26.20
N GLY A 904 -31.18 -31.81 27.24
CA GLY A 904 -30.97 -33.04 28.00
C GLY A 904 -30.14 -34.10 27.26
N ALA A 905 -29.45 -33.74 26.18
CA ALA A 905 -28.61 -34.65 25.42
C ALA A 905 -27.29 -34.93 26.14
N SER A 906 -26.83 -36.19 26.10
CA SER A 906 -25.57 -36.60 26.72
C SER A 906 -24.37 -36.05 25.95
N PRO A 907 -23.38 -35.40 26.62
CA PRO A 907 -22.12 -35.04 25.99
C PRO A 907 -21.37 -36.23 25.38
N ILE A 908 -21.61 -37.44 25.92
CA ILE A 908 -20.97 -38.69 25.48
C ILE A 908 -21.36 -39.07 24.05
N ASP A 909 -22.60 -38.77 23.64
CA ASP A 909 -23.07 -39.07 22.29
C ASP A 909 -22.49 -38.12 21.22
N SER A 910 -22.05 -36.93 21.64
CA SER A 910 -21.50 -35.89 20.76
C SER A 910 -20.05 -36.18 20.33
N TYR A 911 -19.26 -36.92 21.12
CA TYR A 911 -17.90 -37.35 20.75
C TYR A 911 -17.88 -38.32 19.57
N GLY A 912 -18.98 -39.03 19.33
CA GLY A 912 -19.12 -39.98 18.23
C GLY A 912 -19.34 -39.31 16.87
N LEU A 913 -19.50 -37.98 16.83
CA LEU A 913 -19.69 -37.23 15.58
C LEU A 913 -18.36 -36.89 14.92
N CYS A 914 -17.29 -36.66 15.68
CA CYS A 914 -15.97 -36.37 15.10
C CYS A 914 -15.25 -37.66 14.69
N SER A 915 -14.84 -37.74 13.43
CA SER A 915 -14.22 -38.95 12.87
C SER A 915 -12.72 -38.98 13.17
N THR A 916 -11.99 -37.94 12.78
CA THR A 916 -10.53 -37.82 12.90
C THR A 916 -10.10 -36.96 14.08
N THR A 917 -10.93 -36.02 14.54
CA THR A 917 -10.59 -35.09 15.65
C THR A 917 -11.19 -35.51 16.99
N ARG A 918 -11.44 -36.81 17.19
CA ARG A 918 -12.17 -37.35 18.35
C ARG A 918 -11.54 -37.00 19.71
N ALA A 919 -10.21 -37.06 19.81
CA ALA A 919 -9.49 -36.74 21.05
C ALA A 919 -9.65 -35.26 21.42
N GLU A 920 -9.55 -34.37 20.44
CA GLU A 920 -9.70 -32.92 20.60
C GLU A 920 -11.14 -32.55 20.97
N CYS A 921 -12.13 -33.17 20.32
CA CYS A 921 -13.54 -33.02 20.67
C CYS A 921 -13.83 -33.47 22.12
N THR A 922 -13.16 -34.53 22.59
CA THR A 922 -13.33 -35.05 23.96
C THR A 922 -12.79 -34.06 24.99
N VAL A 923 -11.59 -33.53 24.77
CA VAL A 923 -10.98 -32.52 25.65
C VAL A 923 -11.83 -31.26 25.69
N MET A 924 -12.31 -30.78 24.54
CA MET A 924 -13.13 -29.57 24.46
C MET A 924 -14.41 -29.70 25.29
N MET A 925 -15.18 -30.79 25.16
CA MET A 925 -16.43 -30.90 25.94
C MET A 925 -16.18 -31.01 27.45
N HIS A 926 -15.08 -31.63 27.88
CA HIS A 926 -14.72 -31.64 29.30
C HIS A 926 -14.40 -30.23 29.83
N GLN A 927 -13.79 -29.38 29.01
CA GLN A 927 -13.55 -27.97 29.36
C GLN A 927 -14.86 -27.17 29.36
N LEU A 928 -15.73 -27.38 28.36
CA LEU A 928 -17.04 -26.75 28.26
C LEU A 928 -17.96 -27.14 29.43
N ASP A 929 -17.91 -28.39 29.89
CA ASP A 929 -18.67 -28.86 31.05
C ASP A 929 -18.30 -28.13 32.34
N LYS A 930 -17.00 -27.94 32.59
CA LYS A 930 -16.51 -27.19 33.76
C LYS A 930 -17.01 -25.75 33.74
N ILE A 931 -16.95 -25.09 32.59
CA ILE A 931 -17.39 -23.70 32.41
C ILE A 931 -18.91 -23.59 32.53
N TYR A 932 -19.66 -24.52 31.94
CA TYR A 932 -21.13 -24.56 32.02
C TYR A 932 -21.65 -24.75 33.46
N ASN A 933 -21.03 -25.63 34.23
CA ASN A 933 -21.38 -25.80 35.65
C ASN A 933 -21.05 -24.54 36.47
N GLY A 934 -19.96 -23.84 36.14
CA GLY A 934 -19.63 -22.52 36.67
C GLY A 934 -20.66 -21.44 36.33
N LEU A 935 -21.26 -21.50 35.14
CA LEU A 935 -22.32 -20.56 34.70
C LEU A 935 -23.66 -20.79 35.43
N ILE A 936 -24.06 -22.03 35.70
CA ILE A 936 -25.34 -22.36 36.37
C ILE A 936 -25.31 -22.06 37.88
N SER A 937 -24.15 -22.22 38.51
CA SER A 937 -23.96 -21.95 39.95
C SER A 937 -24.04 -20.46 40.34
N ASN A 938 -24.07 -19.56 39.35
CA ASN A 938 -24.29 -18.13 39.54
C ASN A 938 -25.81 -17.84 39.48
N THR A 939 -26.40 -17.40 40.60
CA THR A 939 -27.86 -17.35 40.87
C THR A 939 -28.69 -16.46 39.94
N THR A 940 -28.07 -15.74 39.00
CA THR A 940 -28.72 -14.79 38.07
C THR A 940 -29.09 -15.37 36.69
N LEU A 941 -28.53 -16.53 36.31
CA LEU A 941 -28.67 -17.14 34.97
C LEU A 941 -29.72 -18.26 34.78
N PRO A 942 -30.22 -19.01 35.80
CA PRO A 942 -31.04 -20.20 35.56
C PRO A 942 -32.36 -19.96 34.83
N GLY A 943 -32.96 -18.77 34.99
CA GLY A 943 -34.29 -18.43 34.45
C GLY A 943 -34.34 -18.17 32.93
N LEU A 944 -33.20 -17.92 32.26
CA LEU A 944 -33.13 -17.61 30.82
C LEU A 944 -32.57 -18.77 29.98
N ILE A 945 -31.80 -19.67 30.60
CA ILE A 945 -31.31 -20.90 29.96
C ILE A 945 -32.46 -21.90 29.75
N THR A 946 -33.48 -21.87 30.61
CA THR A 946 -34.60 -22.83 30.63
C THR A 946 -35.86 -22.36 29.89
N THR A 947 -36.01 -21.06 29.57
CA THR A 947 -37.29 -20.48 29.12
C THR A 947 -37.51 -20.41 27.62
N HIS A 948 -36.49 -20.66 26.80
CA HIS A 948 -36.65 -20.77 25.35
C HIS A 948 -36.24 -22.18 24.89
N GLN A 949 -37.18 -23.12 25.02
CA GLN A 949 -37.20 -24.33 24.21
C GLN A 949 -37.58 -23.91 22.79
N MET A 950 -36.67 -24.12 21.83
CA MET A 950 -36.98 -24.11 20.40
C MET A 950 -37.57 -25.46 20.02
#